data_AF-A0AA40AMC2-F1
#
_entry.id   AF-A0AA40AMC2-F1
#
_cell.length_a   1.000
_cell.length_b   1.000
_cell.length_c   1.000
_cell.angle_alpha   90.00
_cell.angle_beta   90.00
_cell.angle_gamma   90.00
#
_symmetry.space_group_name_H-M   'P 1'
#
loop_
_entity.id
_entity.type
_entity.pdbx_description
1 polymer ?
#
loop_
_entity_poly.entity_id
_entity_poly.type
_entity_poly.pdbx_seq_one_letter_code
_entity_poly.pdbx_strand_id
1 'polypeptide(L)'
;MAHPKDLTDADMSITNDWPQAISVIVGNNDNMDDTFPSPANIASGSIATGYVSASSFPGQSSFAVTFSAGDKMTVDIGTGFYNTGTKPESFPDGKAGAILAPGTPFSTGVDFNFQFFDGPGILPALINSAIQANLPALVAFIDAHGLIIKISDTNVLKITQLQIDPSAVVCTYAAGLSVPNSSIWNVNAIFNIAKGTIVGSETITNETGNINLSVSDCFIYLQAQVDTSLQTDPKVTALQCSFGDFSLSGTIITVLEALFPLFAELIKLGLTPYRAGGAINTDFNATIISAINSAISAAFHSTKSSDGLLEGPANSLGLDKSIIRPATLSRSPKNIDLAKWMSAPQIQALPLGQLKLPGTHDSATYGLTDVLSQISYDDIALLWALSNQSAPANGNPPIPAKPSPDDPIYLGPELYDFVIGTAVNSVSRTQDMNILQQLQSGIRYFDFRVYFDSRDNTFYTQHALRGPAFSDILSQIQTFITANPSSGELIFAYISHTNLKGYPEQVPALAKLVNSYIAPGNIYFQPTPAGGSSFDFQSLAGTTVRAITAGAPKVMFLNGDYAQFTFADTITNTGGYASLESKNERYTVSEMASQEGQALQANTLPLWQVSWSLGADTATIVQNILVLLTGVNQWCLQDIATGANAALAGFLGQYGGASGKFNLVTVDWLELGGTTSVPELIVGMN
;
A
#
# COMPACT_ATOMS: atom_id res chain seq x y z
N MET A 1 -42.31 39.45 -2.70
CA MET A 1 -43.34 38.50 -2.22
C MET A 1 -42.57 37.35 -1.63
N ALA A 2 -42.68 37.13 -0.32
CA ALA A 2 -42.00 36.05 0.38
C ALA A 2 -42.72 34.73 0.04
N HIS A 3 -41.98 33.71 -0.39
CA HIS A 3 -42.50 32.35 -0.48
C HIS A 3 -42.91 31.91 0.94
N PRO A 4 -44.15 31.42 1.15
CA PRO A 4 -44.56 30.85 2.42
C PRO A 4 -43.77 29.56 2.70
N LYS A 5 -43.44 29.37 3.98
CA LYS A 5 -42.44 28.45 4.55
C LYS A 5 -42.93 26.99 4.63
N ASP A 6 -43.63 26.52 3.60
CA ASP A 6 -44.34 25.23 3.63
C ASP A 6 -43.64 24.12 2.82
N LEU A 7 -42.53 24.43 2.13
CA LEU A 7 -41.76 23.48 1.32
C LEU A 7 -40.36 23.28 1.89
N THR A 8 -39.83 22.07 1.72
CA THR A 8 -38.48 21.71 2.12
C THR A 8 -37.57 21.73 0.91
N ASP A 9 -36.54 22.56 0.97
CA ASP A 9 -35.65 22.86 -0.15
C ASP A 9 -34.23 22.37 0.14
N ALA A 10 -33.57 21.79 -0.86
CA ALA A 10 -32.20 21.30 -0.70
C ALA A 10 -31.31 21.59 -1.91
N ASP A 11 -30.13 22.15 -1.62
CA ASP A 11 -29.01 22.06 -2.55
C ASP A 11 -28.52 20.62 -2.59
N MET A 12 -28.25 20.10 -3.79
CA MET A 12 -27.82 18.72 -3.97
C MET A 12 -26.51 18.65 -4.75
N SER A 13 -25.59 17.78 -4.30
CA SER A 13 -24.35 17.48 -4.99
C SER A 13 -24.09 15.97 -5.08
N ILE A 14 -23.47 15.54 -6.17
CA ILE A 14 -22.99 14.17 -6.37
C ILE A 14 -21.51 14.24 -6.73
N THR A 15 -20.66 13.67 -5.88
CA THR A 15 -19.21 13.64 -6.05
C THR A 15 -18.77 12.31 -6.64
N ASN A 16 -17.96 12.36 -7.69
CA ASN A 16 -17.32 11.19 -8.27
C ASN A 16 -15.91 11.01 -7.71
N ASP A 17 -15.74 10.03 -6.83
CA ASP A 17 -14.45 9.62 -6.26
C ASP A 17 -13.82 8.41 -6.99
N TRP A 18 -14.35 8.01 -8.15
CA TRP A 18 -13.69 7.04 -9.02
C TRP A 18 -12.61 7.70 -9.88
N PRO A 19 -11.54 6.95 -10.24
CA PRO A 19 -10.53 7.43 -11.19
C PRO A 19 -11.06 7.59 -12.63
N GLN A 20 -12.29 7.17 -12.90
CA GLN A 20 -12.95 7.20 -14.20
C GLN A 20 -14.28 7.97 -14.15
N ALA A 21 -14.81 8.37 -15.31
CA ALA A 21 -16.11 9.02 -15.37
C ALA A 21 -17.24 8.04 -14.99
N ILE A 22 -18.27 8.56 -14.34
CA ILE A 22 -19.45 7.81 -13.89
C ILE A 22 -20.74 8.42 -14.45
N SER A 23 -21.82 7.64 -14.40
CA SER A 23 -23.18 8.10 -14.69
C SER A 23 -24.08 7.72 -13.52
N VAL A 24 -24.72 8.72 -12.90
CA VAL A 24 -25.64 8.53 -11.77
C VAL A 24 -27.05 8.89 -12.23
N ILE A 25 -28.02 8.01 -11.96
CA ILE A 25 -29.42 8.21 -12.32
C ILE A 25 -30.17 8.71 -11.10
N VAL A 26 -30.72 9.92 -11.20
CA VAL A 26 -31.71 10.44 -10.25
C VAL A 26 -33.09 10.33 -10.88
N GLY A 27 -34.05 9.71 -10.20
CA GLY A 27 -35.37 9.41 -10.76
C GLY A 27 -36.33 8.86 -9.72
N ASN A 28 -37.45 8.27 -10.16
CA ASN A 28 -38.56 7.86 -9.27
C ASN A 28 -39.01 9.02 -8.34
N ASN A 29 -39.18 10.20 -8.93
CA ASN A 29 -39.59 11.39 -8.19
C ASN A 29 -41.08 11.30 -7.85
N ASP A 30 -41.41 11.29 -6.56
CA ASP A 30 -42.76 11.29 -6.04
C ASP A 30 -43.00 12.60 -5.27
N ASN A 31 -44.05 13.36 -5.65
CA ASN A 31 -44.42 14.64 -5.05
C ASN A 31 -43.24 15.65 -4.98
N MET A 32 -42.44 15.80 -6.04
CA MET A 32 -41.34 16.78 -6.10
C MET A 32 -41.74 17.97 -6.98
N ASP A 33 -41.44 19.20 -6.55
CA ASP A 33 -41.65 20.41 -7.38
C ASP A 33 -40.41 20.67 -8.27
N ASP A 34 -39.20 20.59 -7.70
CA ASP A 34 -37.93 20.62 -8.44
C ASP A 34 -37.18 19.29 -8.31
N THR A 35 -36.54 18.87 -9.41
CA THR A 35 -35.80 17.60 -9.49
C THR A 35 -34.38 17.79 -9.99
N PHE A 36 -33.47 16.91 -9.56
CA PHE A 36 -32.08 16.94 -9.99
C PHE A 36 -31.90 16.52 -11.47
N PRO A 37 -31.03 17.19 -12.24
CA PRO A 37 -30.73 16.81 -13.63
C PRO A 37 -30.23 15.36 -13.76
N SER A 38 -30.83 14.57 -14.64
CA SER A 38 -30.55 13.14 -14.78
C SER A 38 -30.58 12.67 -16.25
N PRO A 39 -29.69 11.76 -16.68
CA PRO A 39 -28.57 11.20 -15.91
C PRO A 39 -27.46 12.25 -15.67
N ALA A 40 -26.84 12.20 -14.50
CA ALA A 40 -25.68 13.02 -14.17
C ALA A 40 -24.40 12.29 -14.61
N ASN A 41 -23.80 12.75 -15.71
CA ASN A 41 -22.51 12.24 -16.17
C ASN A 41 -21.39 13.08 -15.56
N ILE A 42 -20.55 12.46 -14.73
CA ILE A 42 -19.60 13.16 -13.86
C ILE A 42 -18.20 12.66 -14.19
N ALA A 43 -17.30 13.58 -14.55
CA ALA A 43 -15.90 13.24 -14.79
C ALA A 43 -15.21 12.80 -13.48
N SER A 44 -14.07 12.10 -13.59
CA SER A 44 -13.24 11.70 -12.44
C SER A 44 -12.91 12.91 -11.55
N GLY A 45 -13.05 12.76 -10.23
CA GLY A 45 -12.78 13.80 -9.24
C GLY A 45 -13.66 15.05 -9.35
N SER A 46 -14.75 15.00 -10.11
CA SER A 46 -15.65 16.13 -10.34
C SER A 46 -16.96 15.98 -9.57
N ILE A 47 -17.71 17.08 -9.48
CA ILE A 47 -18.97 17.15 -8.75
C ILE A 47 -20.07 17.64 -9.70
N ALA A 48 -21.23 16.99 -9.69
CA ALA A 48 -22.46 17.53 -10.27
C ALA A 48 -23.28 18.22 -9.18
N THR A 49 -23.78 19.42 -9.44
CA THR A 49 -24.61 20.19 -8.50
C THR A 49 -25.98 20.49 -9.09
N GLY A 50 -26.96 20.70 -8.22
CA GLY A 50 -28.34 20.97 -8.58
C GLY A 50 -29.18 21.30 -7.36
N TYR A 51 -30.49 21.30 -7.55
CA TYR A 51 -31.47 21.70 -6.56
C TYR A 51 -32.67 20.76 -6.59
N VAL A 52 -33.25 20.48 -5.42
CA VAL A 52 -34.47 19.68 -5.28
C VAL A 52 -35.39 20.31 -4.24
N SER A 53 -36.70 20.19 -4.45
CA SER A 53 -37.70 20.75 -3.54
C SER A 53 -38.90 19.80 -3.38
N ALA A 54 -39.38 19.69 -2.14
CA ALA A 54 -40.61 18.98 -1.83
C ALA A 54 -41.81 19.70 -2.47
N SER A 55 -42.85 18.95 -2.86
CA SER A 55 -44.05 19.55 -3.43
C SER A 55 -44.99 20.10 -2.36
N SER A 56 -45.76 21.13 -2.73
CA SER A 56 -46.90 21.62 -1.96
C SER A 56 -48.10 20.65 -1.91
N PHE A 57 -48.06 19.57 -2.69
CA PHE A 57 -49.12 18.56 -2.71
C PHE A 57 -49.12 17.68 -1.44
N PRO A 58 -50.29 17.25 -0.92
CA PRO A 58 -50.34 16.38 0.26
C PRO A 58 -49.68 15.01 0.00
N GLY A 59 -48.60 14.70 0.71
CA GLY A 59 -47.89 13.43 0.62
C GLY A 59 -46.41 13.55 0.96
N GLN A 60 -45.77 12.44 1.34
CA GLN A 60 -44.31 12.40 1.47
C GLN A 60 -43.69 12.64 0.10
N SER A 61 -42.76 13.60 0.02
CA SER A 61 -41.96 13.84 -1.18
C SER A 61 -40.72 12.93 -1.13
N SER A 62 -40.34 12.34 -2.26
CA SER A 62 -39.17 11.48 -2.33
C SER A 62 -38.60 11.36 -3.74
N PHE A 63 -37.34 10.92 -3.83
CA PHE A 63 -36.70 10.54 -5.09
C PHE A 63 -35.71 9.39 -4.85
N ALA A 64 -35.21 8.78 -5.92
CA ALA A 64 -34.19 7.74 -5.87
C ALA A 64 -32.91 8.13 -6.60
N VAL A 65 -31.77 7.74 -6.04
CA VAL A 65 -30.43 7.86 -6.64
C VAL A 65 -29.91 6.46 -6.92
N THR A 66 -29.47 6.20 -8.15
CA THR A 66 -28.83 4.94 -8.55
C THR A 66 -27.41 5.24 -9.03
N PHE A 67 -26.43 4.72 -8.32
CA PHE A 67 -25.00 4.95 -8.51
C PHE A 67 -24.41 4.04 -9.59
N SER A 68 -23.21 4.36 -10.05
CA SER A 68 -22.57 3.64 -11.16
C SER A 68 -22.20 2.20 -10.81
N ALA A 69 -21.93 1.93 -9.53
CA ALA A 69 -21.69 0.60 -9.00
C ALA A 69 -22.96 -0.28 -8.89
N GLY A 70 -24.14 0.27 -9.18
CA GLY A 70 -25.43 -0.42 -9.05
C GLY A 70 -26.13 -0.21 -7.70
N ASP A 71 -25.45 0.44 -6.74
CA ASP A 71 -26.04 0.86 -5.47
C ASP A 71 -27.23 1.80 -5.70
N LYS A 72 -28.26 1.68 -4.85
CA LYS A 72 -29.46 2.50 -4.95
C LYS A 72 -29.91 3.00 -3.58
N MET A 73 -30.35 4.25 -3.54
CA MET A 73 -30.93 4.91 -2.38
C MET A 73 -32.22 5.63 -2.74
N THR A 74 -33.15 5.66 -1.81
CA THR A 74 -34.34 6.51 -1.79
C THR A 74 -34.12 7.61 -0.77
N VAL A 75 -34.51 8.83 -1.10
CA VAL A 75 -34.36 10.02 -0.26
C VAL A 75 -35.74 10.57 -0.03
N ASP A 76 -36.17 10.58 1.22
CA ASP A 76 -37.37 11.28 1.67
C ASP A 76 -36.99 12.75 1.93
N ILE A 77 -37.85 13.68 1.50
CA ILE A 77 -37.69 15.12 1.73
C ILE A 77 -38.98 15.71 2.30
N GLY A 78 -38.88 16.47 3.38
CA GLY A 78 -40.02 17.09 4.04
C GLY A 78 -39.77 17.47 5.49
N THR A 79 -40.64 18.33 6.02
CA THR A 79 -40.62 18.78 7.42
C THR A 79 -42.01 18.63 8.07
N GLY A 80 -42.08 18.78 9.39
CA GLY A 80 -43.35 18.71 10.14
C GLY A 80 -43.88 17.28 10.22
N PHE A 81 -44.94 16.97 9.47
CA PHE A 81 -45.54 15.62 9.41
C PHE A 81 -44.82 14.68 8.42
N TYR A 82 -43.86 15.20 7.66
CA TYR A 82 -43.08 14.47 6.66
C TYR A 82 -41.63 14.32 7.09
N ASN A 83 -40.97 13.27 6.61
CA ASN A 83 -39.60 12.94 6.97
C ASN A 83 -38.61 13.51 5.96
N THR A 84 -37.39 13.81 6.44
CA THR A 84 -36.20 13.98 5.61
C THR A 84 -35.18 12.92 6.03
N GLY A 85 -34.72 12.08 5.11
CA GLY A 85 -33.85 10.94 5.42
C GLY A 85 -33.51 10.06 4.21
N THR A 86 -32.55 9.16 4.35
CA THR A 86 -32.13 8.22 3.29
C THR A 86 -32.54 6.77 3.59
N LYS A 87 -32.77 5.96 2.55
CA LYS A 87 -33.10 4.52 2.63
C LYS A 87 -32.49 3.75 1.44
N PRO A 88 -31.57 2.80 1.63
CA PRO A 88 -30.92 2.45 2.89
C PRO A 88 -30.04 3.61 3.39
N GLU A 89 -29.86 3.68 4.70
CA GLU A 89 -29.04 4.71 5.36
C GLU A 89 -27.53 4.44 5.19
N SER A 90 -27.14 3.22 4.84
CA SER A 90 -25.78 2.80 4.55
C SER A 90 -25.74 1.77 3.42
N PHE A 91 -24.58 1.66 2.75
CA PHE A 91 -24.37 0.72 1.65
C PHE A 91 -23.43 -0.41 2.10
N PRO A 92 -23.75 -1.69 1.80
CA PRO A 92 -22.95 -2.83 2.26
C PRO A 92 -21.48 -2.81 1.78
N ASP A 93 -21.25 -2.32 0.57
CA ASP A 93 -19.93 -2.34 -0.08
C ASP A 93 -19.15 -1.03 0.11
N GLY A 94 -19.73 -0.03 0.78
CA GLY A 94 -19.08 1.27 1.03
C GLY A 94 -18.75 2.09 -0.23
N LYS A 95 -19.31 1.73 -1.38
CA LYS A 95 -19.07 2.39 -2.68
C LYS A 95 -19.92 3.64 -2.90
N ALA A 96 -21.01 3.78 -2.16
CA ALA A 96 -21.82 4.98 -2.15
C ALA A 96 -21.90 5.58 -0.74
N GLY A 97 -22.07 6.89 -0.66
CA GLY A 97 -22.20 7.63 0.59
C GLY A 97 -23.24 8.74 0.45
N ALA A 98 -23.89 9.10 1.56
CA ALA A 98 -24.81 10.22 1.60
C ALA A 98 -24.74 10.95 2.94
N ILE A 99 -24.84 12.27 2.91
CA ILE A 99 -25.11 13.10 4.07
C ILE A 99 -26.18 14.13 3.73
N LEU A 100 -27.21 14.20 4.56
CA LEU A 100 -28.28 15.20 4.46
C LEU A 100 -28.06 16.24 5.56
N ALA A 101 -27.19 17.21 5.29
CA ALA A 101 -26.76 18.18 6.27
C ALA A 101 -27.76 19.34 6.38
N PRO A 102 -28.32 19.65 7.57
CA PRO A 102 -29.17 20.82 7.75
C PRO A 102 -28.44 22.12 7.40
N GLY A 103 -29.15 23.05 6.76
CA GLY A 103 -28.71 24.39 6.41
C GLY A 103 -28.83 25.39 7.57
N THR A 104 -28.69 26.69 7.27
CA THR A 104 -28.67 27.73 8.31
C THR A 104 -30.01 27.79 9.07
N PRO A 105 -30.03 27.68 10.41
CA PRO A 105 -31.28 27.65 11.18
C PRO A 105 -32.16 28.91 11.06
N PHE A 106 -31.59 30.03 10.58
CA PHE A 106 -32.19 31.37 10.60
C PHE A 106 -32.33 32.01 9.22
N SER A 107 -31.87 31.38 8.14
CA SER A 107 -32.00 31.93 6.79
C SER A 107 -33.28 31.43 6.10
N THR A 108 -33.73 32.14 5.07
CA THR A 108 -34.83 31.72 4.19
C THR A 108 -34.23 31.34 2.84
N GLY A 109 -34.45 30.10 2.38
CA GLY A 109 -34.00 29.66 1.06
C GLY A 109 -33.78 28.15 0.96
N VAL A 110 -32.71 27.63 1.56
CA VAL A 110 -32.29 26.22 1.46
C VAL A 110 -32.26 25.62 2.86
N ASP A 111 -33.02 24.55 3.08
CA ASP A 111 -33.14 23.86 4.37
C ASP A 111 -32.05 22.80 4.54
N PHE A 112 -31.58 22.19 3.46
CA PHE A 112 -30.56 21.13 3.53
C PHE A 112 -29.51 21.23 2.42
N ASN A 113 -28.34 20.67 2.70
CA ASN A 113 -27.33 20.33 1.71
C ASN A 113 -27.23 18.80 1.64
N PHE A 114 -27.74 18.24 0.55
CA PHE A 114 -27.70 16.81 0.27
C PHE A 114 -26.45 16.49 -0.55
N GLN A 115 -25.48 15.83 0.08
CA GLN A 115 -24.26 15.41 -0.61
C GLN A 115 -24.24 13.90 -0.77
N PHE A 116 -24.02 13.45 -2.00
CA PHE A 116 -23.86 12.05 -2.35
C PHE A 116 -22.46 11.81 -2.91
N PHE A 117 -21.96 10.59 -2.71
CA PHE A 117 -20.62 10.20 -3.12
C PHE A 117 -20.67 8.82 -3.77
N ASP A 118 -19.84 8.61 -4.79
CA ASP A 118 -19.67 7.34 -5.50
C ASP A 118 -18.17 7.07 -5.68
N GLY A 119 -17.67 5.95 -5.16
CA GLY A 119 -16.25 5.64 -5.09
C GLY A 119 -15.91 4.15 -4.92
N PRO A 120 -14.62 3.80 -4.81
CA PRO A 120 -14.13 2.42 -4.92
C PRO A 120 -14.56 1.44 -3.80
N GLY A 121 -14.92 1.95 -2.62
CA GLY A 121 -15.37 1.13 -1.48
C GLY A 121 -14.26 0.42 -0.69
N ILE A 122 -12.98 0.74 -0.92
CA ILE A 122 -11.86 0.10 -0.20
C ILE A 122 -11.63 0.72 1.18
N LEU A 123 -11.53 2.05 1.24
CA LEU A 123 -11.18 2.77 2.47
C LEU A 123 -12.12 2.55 3.67
N PRO A 124 -13.45 2.36 3.52
CA PRO A 124 -14.33 2.15 4.67
C PRO A 124 -13.90 0.98 5.56
N ALA A 125 -13.61 -0.18 4.95
CA ALA A 125 -13.18 -1.37 5.69
C ALA A 125 -11.83 -1.14 6.42
N LEU A 126 -10.89 -0.48 5.74
CA LEU A 126 -9.57 -0.17 6.29
C LEU A 126 -9.65 0.81 7.48
N ILE A 127 -10.45 1.88 7.34
CA ILE A 127 -10.68 2.85 8.41
C ILE A 127 -11.40 2.19 9.58
N ASN A 128 -12.42 1.37 9.31
CA ASN A 128 -13.14 0.63 10.35
C ASN A 128 -12.22 -0.33 11.10
N SER A 129 -11.32 -1.03 10.41
CA SER A 129 -10.31 -1.88 11.04
C SER A 129 -9.49 -1.10 12.07
N ALA A 130 -8.99 0.09 11.71
CA ALA A 130 -8.23 0.94 12.62
C ALA A 130 -9.09 1.45 13.79
N ILE A 131 -10.34 1.87 13.54
CA ILE A 131 -11.26 2.33 14.59
C ILE A 131 -11.54 1.22 15.59
N GLN A 132 -11.94 0.04 15.12
CA GLN A 132 -12.28 -1.09 15.99
C GLN A 132 -11.07 -1.59 16.79
N ALA A 133 -9.87 -1.53 16.20
CA ALA A 133 -8.65 -1.90 16.90
C ALA A 133 -8.26 -0.93 18.03
N ASN A 134 -8.57 0.37 17.91
CA ASN A 134 -8.01 1.39 18.81
C ASN A 134 -9.02 2.10 19.72
N LEU A 135 -10.31 2.16 19.33
CA LEU A 135 -11.32 2.92 20.06
C LEU A 135 -11.49 2.47 21.53
N PRO A 136 -11.49 1.17 21.87
CA PRO A 136 -11.53 0.74 23.28
C PRO A 136 -10.36 1.30 24.11
N ALA A 137 -9.16 1.33 23.55
CA ALA A 137 -7.98 1.87 24.22
C ALA A 137 -8.05 3.39 24.37
N LEU A 138 -8.54 4.09 23.35
CA LEU A 138 -8.79 5.53 23.42
C LEU A 138 -9.83 5.88 24.50
N VAL A 139 -10.93 5.13 24.60
CA VAL A 139 -11.93 5.28 25.66
C VAL A 139 -11.29 5.10 27.03
N ALA A 140 -10.56 4.01 27.24
CA ALA A 140 -9.88 3.75 28.51
C ALA A 140 -8.86 4.85 28.87
N PHE A 141 -8.14 5.38 27.87
CA PHE A 141 -7.21 6.50 28.06
C PHE A 141 -7.94 7.78 28.50
N ILE A 142 -9.04 8.14 27.83
CA ILE A 142 -9.84 9.33 28.19
C ILE A 142 -10.45 9.15 29.59
N ASP A 143 -10.96 7.97 29.93
CA ASP A 143 -11.54 7.70 31.24
C ASP A 143 -10.48 7.79 32.37
N ALA A 144 -9.24 7.40 32.09
CA ALA A 144 -8.15 7.45 33.07
C ALA A 144 -7.54 8.83 33.26
N HIS A 145 -7.37 9.61 32.19
CA HIS A 145 -6.61 10.87 32.21
C HIS A 145 -7.48 12.13 32.04
N GLY A 146 -8.66 11.96 31.44
CA GLY A 146 -9.46 13.03 30.88
C GLY A 146 -8.82 13.66 29.63
N LEU A 147 -9.66 14.22 28.77
CA LEU A 147 -9.22 15.01 27.60
C LEU A 147 -9.54 16.48 27.84
N ILE A 148 -8.51 17.33 27.80
CA ILE A 148 -8.62 18.77 28.03
C ILE A 148 -8.65 19.49 26.69
N ILE A 149 -9.76 20.16 26.40
CA ILE A 149 -9.96 20.98 25.21
C ILE A 149 -9.96 22.44 25.67
N LYS A 150 -8.91 23.19 25.31
CA LYS A 150 -8.82 24.62 25.60
C LYS A 150 -9.69 25.38 24.59
N ILE A 151 -10.70 26.09 25.08
CA ILE A 151 -11.61 26.91 24.25
C ILE A 151 -11.07 28.35 24.16
N SER A 152 -10.56 28.89 25.28
CA SER A 152 -9.87 30.18 25.36
C SER A 152 -8.87 30.18 26.53
N ASP A 153 -8.22 31.30 26.81
CA ASP A 153 -7.31 31.42 27.98
C ASP A 153 -8.00 31.21 29.33
N THR A 154 -9.31 31.44 29.42
CA THR A 154 -10.08 31.34 30.67
C THR A 154 -11.11 30.22 30.67
N ASN A 155 -11.30 29.54 29.52
CA ASN A 155 -12.37 28.57 29.32
C ASN A 155 -11.81 27.24 28.81
N VAL A 156 -12.13 26.18 29.54
CA VAL A 156 -11.63 24.82 29.27
C VAL A 156 -12.79 23.84 29.38
N LEU A 157 -12.87 22.92 28.43
CA LEU A 157 -13.73 21.75 28.49
C LEU A 157 -12.87 20.54 28.84
N LYS A 158 -13.19 19.84 29.93
CA LYS A 158 -12.55 18.57 30.28
C LYS A 158 -13.55 17.43 30.08
N ILE A 159 -13.30 16.58 29.11
CA ILE A 159 -14.01 15.31 28.95
C ILE A 159 -13.40 14.34 29.96
N THR A 160 -14.22 13.76 30.82
CA THR A 160 -13.76 12.84 31.88
C THR A 160 -14.19 11.41 31.63
N GLN A 161 -15.18 11.20 30.77
CA GLN A 161 -15.62 9.88 30.40
C GLN A 161 -16.22 9.87 28.99
N LEU A 162 -15.90 8.83 28.22
CA LEU A 162 -16.45 8.59 26.88
C LEU A 162 -17.15 7.24 26.84
N GLN A 163 -18.48 7.24 26.83
CA GLN A 163 -19.29 6.02 26.71
C GLN A 163 -19.70 5.81 25.26
N ILE A 164 -18.88 5.07 24.53
CA ILE A 164 -19.15 4.71 23.14
C ILE A 164 -18.82 3.24 22.91
N ASP A 165 -19.78 2.51 22.35
CA ASP A 165 -19.52 1.16 21.89
C ASP A 165 -18.68 1.25 20.62
N PRO A 166 -17.56 0.52 20.48
CA PRO A 166 -16.77 0.52 19.26
C PRO A 166 -17.61 0.22 18.02
N SER A 167 -18.57 -0.71 18.11
CA SER A 167 -19.48 -1.05 17.02
C SER A 167 -20.45 0.08 16.66
N ALA A 168 -20.61 1.09 17.52
CA ALA A 168 -21.44 2.26 17.26
C ALA A 168 -20.71 3.32 16.43
N VAL A 169 -19.40 3.20 16.18
CA VAL A 169 -18.64 4.12 15.30
C VAL A 169 -18.24 3.38 14.04
N VAL A 170 -18.80 3.81 12.91
CA VAL A 170 -18.58 3.16 11.62
C VAL A 170 -18.30 4.22 10.57
N CYS A 171 -17.18 4.11 9.86
CA CYS A 171 -16.98 4.75 8.58
C CYS A 171 -17.89 4.06 7.55
N THR A 172 -18.94 4.74 7.13
CA THR A 172 -19.95 4.22 6.20
C THR A 172 -19.57 4.46 4.75
N TYR A 173 -18.71 5.43 4.50
CA TYR A 173 -18.15 5.74 3.18
C TYR A 173 -16.80 6.42 3.33
N ALA A 174 -15.87 6.09 2.46
CA ALA A 174 -14.62 6.82 2.31
C ALA A 174 -14.02 6.55 0.93
N ALA A 175 -13.49 7.59 0.32
CA ALA A 175 -12.77 7.50 -0.94
C ALA A 175 -11.73 8.63 -1.04
N GLY A 176 -10.64 8.36 -1.75
CA GLY A 176 -9.57 9.32 -1.95
C GLY A 176 -9.17 9.40 -3.42
N LEU A 177 -8.94 10.62 -3.90
CA LEU A 177 -8.38 10.86 -5.22
C LEU A 177 -7.27 11.92 -5.17
N SER A 178 -6.25 11.72 -6.00
CA SER A 178 -5.20 12.71 -6.24
C SER A 178 -5.78 13.93 -6.95
N VAL A 179 -5.38 15.11 -6.50
CA VAL A 179 -5.56 16.35 -7.26
C VAL A 179 -4.64 16.29 -8.49
N PRO A 180 -5.16 16.53 -9.72
CA PRO A 180 -4.36 16.44 -10.93
C PRO A 180 -3.07 17.27 -10.85
N ASN A 181 -1.93 16.65 -11.16
CA ASN A 181 -0.59 17.26 -11.12
C ASN A 181 -0.16 17.75 -9.73
N SER A 182 -0.56 17.06 -8.66
CA SER A 182 -0.24 17.43 -7.27
C SER A 182 0.04 16.20 -6.40
N SER A 183 0.82 16.37 -5.33
CA SER A 183 0.95 15.40 -4.24
C SER A 183 -0.24 15.42 -3.28
N ILE A 184 -1.18 16.36 -3.47
CA ILE A 184 -2.35 16.48 -2.61
C ILE A 184 -3.41 15.45 -3.02
N TRP A 185 -3.93 14.75 -2.01
CA TRP A 185 -5.07 13.86 -2.10
C TRP A 185 -6.24 14.45 -1.34
N ASN A 186 -7.41 14.51 -1.99
CA ASN A 186 -8.66 14.79 -1.32
C ASN A 186 -9.27 13.46 -0.87
N VAL A 187 -9.55 13.34 0.43
CA VAL A 187 -10.19 12.18 1.04
C VAL A 187 -11.53 12.62 1.59
N ASN A 188 -12.61 12.06 1.05
CA ASN A 188 -13.96 12.21 1.57
C ASN A 188 -14.23 11.03 2.51
N ALA A 189 -14.79 11.28 3.69
CA ALA A 189 -15.17 10.23 4.63
C ALA A 189 -16.48 10.60 5.35
N ILE A 190 -17.35 9.62 5.51
CA ILE A 190 -18.58 9.73 6.29
C ILE A 190 -18.50 8.72 7.43
N PHE A 191 -18.73 9.20 8.64
CA PHE A 191 -18.80 8.42 9.85
C PHE A 191 -20.21 8.47 10.41
N ASN A 192 -20.74 7.33 10.84
CA ASN A 192 -21.94 7.26 11.66
C ASN A 192 -21.54 6.92 13.09
N ILE A 193 -22.01 7.72 14.04
CA ILE A 193 -22.05 7.38 15.46
C ILE A 193 -23.49 7.02 15.80
N ALA A 194 -23.82 5.73 15.76
CA ALA A 194 -25.17 5.22 16.01
C ALA A 194 -25.65 5.58 17.42
N LYS A 195 -24.75 5.50 18.40
CA LYS A 195 -25.00 5.95 19.78
C LYS A 195 -23.70 6.27 20.50
N GLY A 196 -23.66 7.40 21.20
CA GLY A 196 -22.53 7.77 22.03
C GLY A 196 -22.93 8.72 23.15
N THR A 197 -22.19 8.71 24.24
CA THR A 197 -22.36 9.66 25.35
C THR A 197 -21.00 10.16 25.83
N ILE A 198 -20.89 11.48 25.96
CA ILE A 198 -19.74 12.19 26.50
C ILE A 198 -20.17 12.77 27.84
N VAL A 199 -19.39 12.46 28.88
CA VAL A 199 -19.55 13.04 30.22
C VAL A 199 -18.27 13.78 30.56
N GLY A 200 -18.42 14.97 31.12
CA GLY A 200 -17.29 15.83 31.43
C GLY A 200 -17.65 16.95 32.39
N SER A 201 -16.66 17.81 32.59
CA SER A 201 -16.78 19.04 33.34
C SER A 201 -16.24 20.22 32.52
N GLU A 202 -16.93 21.33 32.55
CA GLU A 202 -16.45 22.60 32.01
C GLU A 202 -15.91 23.50 33.12
N THR A 203 -14.89 24.30 32.82
CA THR A 203 -14.42 25.38 33.71
C THR A 203 -14.38 26.68 32.94
N ILE A 204 -15.17 27.65 33.38
CA ILE A 204 -15.44 28.88 32.63
C ILE A 204 -15.47 30.04 33.59
N THR A 205 -14.64 31.04 33.33
CA THR A 205 -14.48 32.21 34.23
C THR A 205 -14.25 31.81 35.70
N ASN A 206 -13.55 30.69 35.92
CA ASN A 206 -13.26 30.06 37.23
C ASN A 206 -14.42 29.34 37.93
N GLU A 207 -15.58 29.16 37.28
CA GLU A 207 -16.65 28.31 37.78
C GLU A 207 -16.62 26.95 37.09
N THR A 208 -16.82 25.87 37.86
CA THR A 208 -16.82 24.50 37.34
C THR A 208 -18.25 23.98 37.25
N GLY A 209 -18.56 23.42 36.10
CA GLY A 209 -19.85 22.83 35.78
C GLY A 209 -19.71 21.39 35.28
N ASN A 210 -20.84 20.78 34.91
CA ASN A 210 -20.89 19.46 34.30
C ASN A 210 -21.52 19.53 32.90
N ILE A 211 -21.01 18.69 32.01
CA ILE A 211 -21.55 18.46 30.67
C ILE A 211 -21.93 16.98 30.52
N ASN A 212 -23.13 16.74 30.02
CA ASN A 212 -23.53 15.44 29.49
C ASN A 212 -24.11 15.64 28.10
N LEU A 213 -23.43 15.12 27.09
CA LEU A 213 -23.88 15.12 25.70
C LEU A 213 -24.10 13.67 25.27
N SER A 214 -25.30 13.36 24.80
CA SER A 214 -25.60 12.09 24.15
C SER A 214 -26.09 12.35 22.73
N VAL A 215 -25.72 11.47 21.81
CA VAL A 215 -26.10 11.53 20.39
C VAL A 215 -26.59 10.15 19.94
N SER A 216 -27.50 10.15 18.97
CA SER A 216 -27.87 8.96 18.20
C SER A 216 -27.94 9.28 16.72
N ASP A 217 -27.48 8.34 15.91
CA ASP A 217 -27.38 8.45 14.45
C ASP A 217 -26.77 9.79 14.02
N CYS A 218 -25.59 10.08 14.58
CA CYS A 218 -24.82 11.27 14.25
C CYS A 218 -23.94 10.95 13.05
N PHE A 219 -24.30 11.48 11.89
CA PHE A 219 -23.49 11.37 10.69
C PHE A 219 -22.56 12.56 10.58
N ILE A 220 -21.29 12.31 10.30
CA ILE A 220 -20.25 13.33 10.16
C ILE A 220 -19.53 13.08 8.84
N TYR A 221 -19.66 14.02 7.92
CA TYR A 221 -18.84 14.12 6.73
C TYR A 221 -17.61 14.97 7.01
N LEU A 222 -16.45 14.45 6.63
CA LEU A 222 -15.19 15.16 6.60
C LEU A 222 -14.59 15.06 5.20
N GLN A 223 -14.10 16.19 4.70
CA GLN A 223 -13.11 16.19 3.63
C GLN A 223 -11.77 16.57 4.21
N ALA A 224 -10.74 15.77 3.91
CA ALA A 224 -9.37 16.04 4.27
C ALA A 224 -8.47 16.14 3.04
N GLN A 225 -7.46 17.00 3.12
CA GLN A 225 -6.33 17.04 2.19
C GLN A 225 -5.12 16.40 2.85
N VAL A 226 -4.55 15.41 2.18
CA VAL A 226 -3.34 14.71 2.59
C VAL A 226 -2.25 14.97 1.55
N ASP A 227 -1.11 15.48 1.99
CA ASP A 227 0.06 15.66 1.12
C ASP A 227 0.95 14.43 1.18
N THR A 228 0.98 13.68 0.08
CA THR A 228 1.70 12.41 0.00
C THR A 228 3.22 12.60 -0.09
N SER A 229 3.69 13.84 -0.29
CA SER A 229 5.11 14.20 -0.15
C SER A 229 5.53 14.45 1.30
N LEU A 230 4.56 14.45 2.23
CA LEU A 230 4.75 14.70 3.67
C LEU A 230 5.37 16.08 3.99
N GLN A 231 5.32 17.02 3.05
CA GLN A 231 5.83 18.38 3.23
C GLN A 231 4.86 19.27 4.01
N THR A 232 3.56 18.96 3.96
CA THR A 232 2.51 19.67 4.68
C THR A 232 1.66 18.74 5.54
N ASP A 233 1.14 19.27 6.64
CA ASP A 233 0.27 18.53 7.54
C ASP A 233 -1.06 18.18 6.85
N PRO A 234 -1.63 17.00 7.11
CA PRO A 234 -3.01 16.71 6.74
C PRO A 234 -3.95 17.76 7.33
N LYS A 235 -4.97 18.16 6.56
CA LYS A 235 -5.93 19.18 7.00
C LYS A 235 -7.35 18.82 6.59
N VAL A 236 -8.30 19.00 7.49
CA VAL A 236 -9.73 18.99 7.18
C VAL A 236 -10.10 20.30 6.47
N THR A 237 -10.75 20.17 5.32
CA THR A 237 -11.18 21.29 4.46
C THR A 237 -12.69 21.46 4.44
N ALA A 238 -13.45 20.42 4.76
CA ALA A 238 -14.90 20.50 4.90
C ALA A 238 -15.37 19.61 6.05
N LEU A 239 -16.42 20.07 6.73
CA LEU A 239 -17.12 19.32 7.76
C LEU A 239 -18.61 19.57 7.58
N GLN A 240 -19.41 18.51 7.58
CA GLN A 240 -20.84 18.62 7.77
C GLN A 240 -21.34 17.51 8.68
N CYS A 241 -22.45 17.73 9.37
CA CYS A 241 -23.07 16.72 10.19
C CYS A 241 -24.60 16.75 10.11
N SER A 242 -25.20 15.63 10.48
CA SER A 242 -26.63 15.51 10.77
C SER A 242 -26.81 14.63 12.01
N PHE A 243 -27.95 14.79 12.67
CA PHE A 243 -28.27 14.09 13.91
C PHE A 243 -29.65 13.45 13.78
N GLY A 244 -29.77 12.17 14.12
CA GLY A 244 -31.06 11.56 14.39
C GLY A 244 -31.69 12.14 15.65
N ASP A 245 -30.94 12.08 16.77
CA ASP A 245 -31.32 12.74 18.01
C ASP A 245 -30.08 13.14 18.82
N PHE A 246 -30.25 14.07 19.75
CA PHE A 246 -29.23 14.39 20.74
C PHE A 246 -29.85 14.96 22.02
N SER A 247 -29.15 14.78 23.13
CA SER A 247 -29.49 15.42 24.40
C SER A 247 -28.25 16.05 25.00
N LEU A 248 -28.34 17.35 25.26
CA LEU A 248 -27.35 18.14 25.98
C LEU A 248 -27.93 18.53 27.33
N SER A 249 -27.20 18.29 28.41
CA SER A 249 -27.61 18.68 29.76
C SER A 249 -26.42 19.07 30.63
N GLY A 250 -26.73 19.76 31.73
CA GLY A 250 -25.74 20.30 32.66
C GLY A 250 -25.64 21.83 32.60
N THR A 251 -24.67 22.38 33.31
CA THR A 251 -24.46 23.83 33.43
C THR A 251 -23.86 24.47 32.18
N ILE A 252 -23.37 23.65 31.24
CA ILE A 252 -22.84 24.07 29.95
C ILE A 252 -23.87 24.81 29.09
N ILE A 253 -25.16 24.57 29.28
CA ILE A 253 -26.22 25.26 28.53
C ILE A 253 -26.18 26.76 28.82
N THR A 254 -26.23 27.14 30.10
CA THR A 254 -26.16 28.54 30.57
C THR A 254 -24.88 29.22 30.11
N VAL A 255 -23.79 28.45 30.04
CA VAL A 255 -22.51 28.90 29.53
C VAL A 255 -22.56 29.19 28.03
N LEU A 256 -23.06 28.25 27.23
CA LEU A 256 -23.06 28.38 25.78
C LEU A 256 -23.98 29.55 25.37
N GLU A 257 -25.05 29.79 26.11
CA GLU A 257 -25.88 30.99 25.99
C GLU A 257 -25.09 32.29 26.22
N ALA A 258 -24.17 32.29 27.20
CA ALA A 258 -23.36 33.46 27.53
C ALA A 258 -22.19 33.70 26.55
N LEU A 259 -21.56 32.62 26.07
CA LEU A 259 -20.42 32.67 25.14
C LEU A 259 -20.84 32.86 23.69
N PHE A 260 -22.00 32.32 23.30
CA PHE A 260 -22.52 32.33 21.94
C PHE A 260 -23.95 32.88 21.97
N PRO A 261 -24.14 34.20 21.77
CA PRO A 261 -25.47 34.81 21.79
C PRO A 261 -26.49 34.15 20.85
N LEU A 262 -26.01 33.60 19.72
CA LEU A 262 -26.81 32.82 18.77
C LEU A 262 -27.34 31.52 19.39
N PHE A 263 -26.58 30.87 20.27
CA PHE A 263 -26.99 29.64 20.96
C PHE A 263 -28.16 29.89 21.93
N ALA A 264 -28.18 31.06 22.59
CA ALA A 264 -29.31 31.47 23.39
C ALA A 264 -30.59 31.67 22.56
N GLU A 265 -30.48 32.10 21.31
CA GLU A 265 -31.64 32.16 20.40
C GLU A 265 -32.10 30.77 19.97
N LEU A 266 -31.18 29.84 19.70
CA LEU A 266 -31.51 28.45 19.37
C LEU A 266 -32.28 27.75 20.49
N ILE A 267 -31.86 27.93 21.75
CA ILE A 267 -32.55 27.35 22.92
C ILE A 267 -33.96 27.94 23.08
N LYS A 268 -34.11 29.27 22.97
CA LYS A 268 -35.42 29.93 23.05
C LYS A 268 -36.43 29.41 22.03
N LEU A 269 -35.97 29.07 20.84
CA LEU A 269 -36.81 28.53 19.77
C LEU A 269 -37.08 27.02 19.89
N GLY A 270 -36.35 26.34 20.78
CA GLY A 270 -36.31 24.87 20.91
C GLY A 270 -35.15 24.28 20.12
N LEU A 271 -34.17 23.73 20.82
CA LEU A 271 -32.97 23.16 20.19
C LEU A 271 -33.29 21.75 19.65
N THR A 272 -33.63 21.65 18.36
CA THR A 272 -33.92 20.39 17.66
C THR A 272 -32.66 19.84 16.97
N PRO A 273 -32.62 18.55 16.61
CA PRO A 273 -31.52 17.96 15.84
C PRO A 273 -31.18 18.75 14.56
N TYR A 274 -32.21 19.17 13.82
CA TYR A 274 -32.08 20.04 12.64
C TYR A 274 -31.34 21.35 12.96
N ARG A 275 -31.76 22.07 14.01
CA ARG A 275 -31.16 23.36 14.38
C ARG A 275 -29.74 23.24 14.91
N ALA A 276 -29.47 22.19 15.69
CA ALA A 276 -28.13 21.90 16.19
C ALA A 276 -27.16 21.54 15.05
N GLY A 277 -27.57 20.65 14.14
CA GLY A 277 -26.84 20.34 12.91
C GLY A 277 -26.59 21.57 12.06
N GLY A 278 -27.63 22.37 11.81
CA GLY A 278 -27.52 23.59 11.01
C GLY A 278 -26.50 24.57 11.56
N ALA A 279 -26.54 24.83 12.87
CA ALA A 279 -25.57 25.72 13.52
C ALA A 279 -24.12 25.19 13.44
N ILE A 280 -23.91 23.87 13.54
CA ILE A 280 -22.58 23.26 13.37
C ILE A 280 -22.10 23.35 11.91
N ASN A 281 -23.01 23.16 10.95
CA ASN A 281 -22.71 23.21 9.53
C ASN A 281 -22.43 24.62 9.02
N THR A 282 -22.96 25.66 9.69
CA THR A 282 -22.84 27.06 9.25
C THR A 282 -22.05 27.92 10.23
N ASP A 283 -22.59 28.14 11.42
CA ASP A 283 -22.14 29.21 12.31
C ASP A 283 -20.87 28.82 13.09
N PHE A 284 -20.73 27.54 13.44
CA PHE A 284 -19.58 27.02 14.18
C PHE A 284 -18.55 26.28 13.32
N ASN A 285 -18.85 26.06 12.04
CA ASN A 285 -18.11 25.13 11.19
C ASN A 285 -16.61 25.46 11.09
N ALA A 286 -16.28 26.71 10.75
CA ALA A 286 -14.91 27.16 10.59
C ALA A 286 -14.09 27.04 11.90
N THR A 287 -14.71 27.32 13.04
CA THR A 287 -14.08 27.18 14.36
C THR A 287 -13.78 25.72 14.68
N ILE A 288 -14.73 24.81 14.39
CA ILE A 288 -14.55 23.37 14.62
C ILE A 288 -13.44 22.83 13.71
N ILE A 289 -13.46 23.16 12.42
CA ILE A 289 -12.40 22.74 11.48
C ILE A 289 -11.03 23.24 11.95
N SER A 290 -10.93 24.50 12.38
CA SER A 290 -9.68 25.07 12.91
C SER A 290 -9.16 24.31 14.14
N ALA A 291 -10.07 23.93 15.06
CA ALA A 291 -9.72 23.14 16.23
C ALA A 291 -9.24 21.73 15.86
N ILE A 292 -9.92 21.07 14.92
CA ILE A 292 -9.52 19.74 14.41
C ILE A 292 -8.13 19.83 13.76
N ASN A 293 -7.91 20.82 12.89
CA ASN A 293 -6.62 21.00 12.21
C ASN A 293 -5.49 21.30 13.20
N SER A 294 -5.76 22.09 14.23
CA SER A 294 -4.79 22.34 15.31
C SER A 294 -4.42 21.06 16.05
N ALA A 295 -5.39 20.18 16.31
CA ALA A 295 -5.15 18.89 16.94
C ALA A 295 -4.37 17.93 16.02
N ILE A 296 -4.68 17.91 14.72
CA ILE A 296 -3.95 17.11 13.72
C ILE A 296 -2.48 17.56 13.65
N SER A 297 -2.22 18.86 13.51
CA SER A 297 -0.85 19.40 13.49
C SER A 297 -0.09 19.08 14.77
N ALA A 298 -0.73 19.20 15.94
CA ALA A 298 -0.11 18.83 17.21
C ALA A 298 0.28 17.34 17.25
N ALA A 299 -0.59 16.44 16.79
CA ALA A 299 -0.30 15.01 16.70
C ALA A 299 0.84 14.73 15.70
N PHE A 300 0.80 15.34 14.52
CA PHE A 300 1.78 15.16 13.44
C PHE A 300 3.19 15.68 13.80
N HIS A 301 3.28 16.65 14.70
CA HIS A 301 4.55 17.18 15.19
C HIS A 301 5.01 16.54 16.51
N SER A 302 4.10 15.99 17.31
CA SER A 302 4.45 15.28 18.56
C SER A 302 5.33 14.04 18.32
N THR A 303 5.29 13.48 17.11
CA THR A 303 6.12 12.36 16.63
C THR A 303 7.45 12.80 15.98
N LYS A 304 7.70 14.11 15.80
CA LYS A 304 8.90 14.65 15.14
C LYS A 304 10.05 14.99 16.12
N SER A 305 10.31 14.15 17.13
CA SER A 305 11.56 14.25 17.91
C SER A 305 12.25 12.91 18.09
N SER A 306 13.03 12.49 17.09
CA SER A 306 14.47 12.22 17.21
C SER A 306 14.99 11.68 15.87
N ASP A 307 15.71 12.54 15.13
CA ASP A 307 16.61 12.27 14.00
C ASP A 307 16.30 11.12 13.02
N GLY A 308 15.90 11.51 11.80
CA GLY A 308 15.86 10.66 10.61
C GLY A 308 15.24 11.41 9.43
N LEU A 309 16.07 11.98 8.58
CA LEU A 309 15.73 12.87 7.44
C LEU A 309 14.67 12.31 6.48
N LEU A 310 13.72 13.16 6.08
CA LEU A 310 12.94 13.01 4.84
C LEU A 310 13.13 14.28 4.00
N GLU A 311 14.16 14.28 3.15
CA GLU A 311 14.24 15.20 2.01
C GLU A 311 13.58 14.52 0.81
N GLY A 312 12.45 15.07 0.37
CA GLY A 312 11.78 14.62 -0.85
C GLY A 312 12.44 15.19 -2.09
N PRO A 313 12.62 14.41 -3.17
CA PRO A 313 12.87 14.98 -4.48
C PRO A 313 11.54 15.48 -5.07
N ALA A 314 11.43 16.80 -5.21
CA ALA A 314 10.55 17.40 -6.19
C ALA A 314 11.09 17.08 -7.59
N ASN A 315 10.40 16.19 -8.31
CA ASN A 315 10.19 16.15 -9.78
C ASN A 315 10.08 14.70 -10.28
N SER A 316 8.85 14.20 -10.41
CA SER A 316 8.47 13.18 -11.38
C SER A 316 7.14 13.67 -11.97
N LEU A 317 6.96 13.81 -13.28
CA LEU A 317 7.07 12.79 -14.30
C LEU A 317 7.46 13.46 -15.62
N GLY A 318 8.75 13.49 -15.92
CA GLY A 318 9.24 13.71 -17.27
C GLY A 318 9.23 12.39 -18.03
N LEU A 319 8.09 12.00 -18.61
CA LEU A 319 8.09 10.99 -19.66
C LEU A 319 8.84 11.57 -20.86
N ASP A 320 10.15 11.34 -20.92
CA ASP A 320 10.95 11.66 -22.09
C ASP A 320 10.48 10.77 -23.26
N LYS A 321 9.83 11.42 -24.23
CA LYS A 321 9.39 10.82 -25.50
C LYS A 321 10.52 10.70 -26.52
N SER A 322 11.78 10.84 -26.12
CA SER A 322 12.93 10.69 -26.98
C SER A 322 13.95 9.72 -26.39
N ILE A 323 13.80 8.44 -26.74
CA ILE A 323 14.84 7.49 -27.19
C ILE A 323 14.14 6.13 -27.28
N ILE A 324 13.35 5.93 -28.33
CA ILE A 324 13.02 4.59 -28.83
C ILE A 324 13.17 4.66 -30.34
N ARG A 325 14.36 4.30 -30.83
CA ARG A 325 14.44 3.73 -32.18
C ARG A 325 14.21 2.24 -32.01
N PRO A 326 13.17 1.65 -32.63
CA PRO A 326 13.04 0.21 -32.66
C PRO A 326 14.23 -0.34 -33.45
N ALA A 327 15.21 -0.89 -32.75
CA ALA A 327 16.17 -1.77 -33.39
C ALA A 327 15.43 -3.09 -33.65
N THR A 328 15.02 -3.31 -34.90
CA THR A 328 14.66 -4.64 -35.39
C THR A 328 15.89 -5.53 -35.28
N LEU A 329 15.98 -6.30 -34.20
CA LEU A 329 16.93 -7.39 -34.11
C LEU A 329 16.39 -8.59 -34.89
N SER A 330 17.29 -9.19 -35.65
CA SER A 330 17.03 -10.37 -36.43
C SER A 330 16.60 -11.52 -35.54
N ARG A 331 15.46 -12.10 -35.90
CA ARG A 331 14.93 -13.40 -35.48
C ARG A 331 16.05 -14.38 -35.03
N SER A 332 16.12 -14.67 -33.74
CA SER A 332 16.83 -15.87 -33.25
C SER A 332 16.21 -17.12 -33.90
N PRO A 333 17.01 -18.15 -34.19
CA PRO A 333 16.55 -19.31 -34.93
C PRO A 333 15.40 -19.99 -34.18
N LYS A 334 14.26 -20.15 -34.87
CA LYS A 334 13.21 -21.09 -34.45
C LYS A 334 13.88 -22.44 -34.16
N ASN A 335 13.71 -22.94 -32.93
CA ASN A 335 14.10 -24.28 -32.41
C ASN A 335 15.27 -24.34 -31.38
N ILE A 336 15.37 -23.40 -30.43
CA ILE A 336 16.20 -23.61 -29.23
C ILE A 336 15.33 -24.23 -28.13
N ASP A 337 15.70 -25.42 -27.65
CA ASP A 337 15.10 -26.01 -26.44
C ASP A 337 15.71 -25.34 -25.20
N LEU A 338 15.01 -24.33 -24.66
CA LEU A 338 15.46 -23.56 -23.49
C LEU A 338 15.61 -24.44 -22.23
N ALA A 339 14.94 -25.59 -22.14
CA ALA A 339 15.15 -26.49 -21.02
C ALA A 339 16.52 -27.21 -21.09
N LYS A 340 17.18 -27.24 -22.26
CA LYS A 340 18.43 -27.99 -22.49
C LYS A 340 19.46 -27.22 -23.32
N TRP A 341 19.39 -25.89 -23.32
CA TRP A 341 20.18 -25.08 -24.24
C TRP A 341 21.69 -25.22 -24.01
N MET A 342 22.13 -25.47 -22.76
CA MET A 342 23.54 -25.63 -22.44
C MET A 342 24.10 -26.96 -22.95
N SER A 343 23.25 -27.95 -23.20
CA SER A 343 23.66 -29.29 -23.63
C SER A 343 24.26 -29.34 -25.04
N ALA A 344 24.08 -28.29 -25.83
CA ALA A 344 24.62 -28.23 -27.18
C ALA A 344 26.17 -28.31 -27.15
N PRO A 345 26.81 -29.12 -28.03
CA PRO A 345 28.25 -29.35 -27.98
C PRO A 345 29.11 -28.08 -28.01
N GLN A 346 28.66 -27.07 -28.76
CA GLN A 346 29.32 -25.76 -28.84
C GLN A 346 29.29 -25.02 -27.50
N ILE A 347 28.16 -25.06 -26.78
CA ILE A 347 28.03 -24.43 -25.46
C ILE A 347 28.85 -25.18 -24.42
N GLN A 348 28.82 -26.52 -24.46
CA GLN A 348 29.65 -27.36 -23.60
C GLN A 348 31.16 -27.09 -23.75
N ALA A 349 31.60 -26.66 -24.92
CA ALA A 349 33.00 -26.33 -25.20
C ALA A 349 33.42 -24.93 -24.71
N LEU A 350 32.46 -24.04 -24.41
CA LEU A 350 32.76 -22.69 -23.96
C LEU A 350 33.42 -22.71 -22.57
N PRO A 351 34.49 -21.93 -22.36
CA PRO A 351 34.90 -21.50 -21.02
C PRO A 351 33.78 -20.72 -20.34
N LEU A 352 33.66 -20.81 -19.01
CA LEU A 352 32.66 -20.02 -18.26
C LEU A 352 32.80 -18.51 -18.50
N GLY A 353 34.03 -18.02 -18.69
CA GLY A 353 34.31 -16.62 -19.04
C GLY A 353 33.74 -16.18 -20.40
N GLN A 354 33.25 -17.10 -21.22
CA GLN A 354 32.60 -16.81 -22.51
C GLN A 354 31.09 -17.12 -22.51
N LEU A 355 30.60 -17.85 -21.51
CA LEU A 355 29.20 -18.22 -21.39
C LEU A 355 28.36 -17.03 -20.92
N LYS A 356 27.19 -16.83 -21.57
CA LYS A 356 26.16 -15.86 -21.20
C LYS A 356 24.97 -16.59 -20.59
N LEU A 357 24.62 -16.22 -19.36
CA LEU A 357 23.60 -16.85 -18.54
C LEU A 357 22.46 -15.88 -18.26
N PRO A 358 21.20 -16.30 -18.49
CA PRO A 358 20.05 -15.59 -17.96
C PRO A 358 19.82 -15.97 -16.49
N GLY A 359 19.57 -14.96 -15.67
CA GLY A 359 19.28 -15.09 -14.25
C GLY A 359 18.10 -14.24 -13.80
N THR A 360 17.60 -14.50 -12.60
CA THR A 360 16.48 -13.79 -11.97
C THR A 360 16.90 -13.22 -10.62
N HIS A 361 16.56 -11.96 -10.38
CA HIS A 361 16.67 -11.32 -9.08
C HIS A 361 15.53 -11.79 -8.17
N ASP A 362 15.84 -12.00 -6.88
CA ASP A 362 14.93 -12.49 -5.84
C ASP A 362 14.00 -13.61 -6.35
N SER A 363 14.63 -14.68 -6.84
CA SER A 363 14.00 -15.64 -7.77
C SER A 363 12.79 -16.37 -7.19
N ALA A 364 12.64 -16.39 -5.86
CA ALA A 364 11.61 -17.13 -5.14
C ALA A 364 10.41 -16.29 -4.70
N THR A 365 10.30 -15.04 -5.14
CA THR A 365 9.20 -14.14 -4.74
C THR A 365 7.83 -14.50 -5.32
N TYR A 366 7.75 -15.47 -6.24
CA TYR A 366 6.48 -15.99 -6.79
C TYR A 366 5.53 -16.58 -5.74
N GLY A 367 6.06 -16.97 -4.59
CA GLY A 367 5.30 -17.56 -3.50
C GLY A 367 5.46 -16.80 -2.18
N LEU A 368 5.61 -15.48 -2.23
CA LEU A 368 5.52 -14.65 -1.02
C LEU A 368 4.16 -14.85 -0.35
N THR A 369 4.19 -14.96 0.97
CA THR A 369 3.02 -15.04 1.86
C THR A 369 2.86 -13.73 2.60
N ASP A 370 1.70 -13.50 3.19
CA ASP A 370 1.39 -12.29 3.97
C ASP A 370 2.02 -12.32 5.39
N VAL A 371 3.10 -13.08 5.55
CA VAL A 371 3.84 -13.24 6.80
C VAL A 371 5.20 -12.57 6.64
N LEU A 372 5.50 -11.59 7.49
CA LEU A 372 6.85 -11.01 7.55
C LEU A 372 7.89 -12.09 7.89
N SER A 373 9.03 -12.03 7.21
CA SER A 373 10.19 -12.87 7.52
C SER A 373 10.76 -12.50 8.91
N GLN A 374 11.68 -13.31 9.44
CA GLN A 374 12.39 -12.96 10.68
C GLN A 374 13.63 -12.08 10.42
N ILE A 375 13.82 -11.61 9.18
CA ILE A 375 14.88 -10.67 8.83
C ILE A 375 14.23 -9.29 8.68
N SER A 376 14.44 -8.45 9.70
CA SER A 376 14.11 -7.03 9.64
C SER A 376 15.33 -6.26 9.14
N TYR A 377 15.10 -5.34 8.22
CA TYR A 377 16.08 -4.34 7.81
C TYR A 377 15.74 -3.00 8.46
N ASP A 378 16.75 -2.17 8.77
CA ASP A 378 16.58 -0.95 9.57
C ASP A 378 15.64 0.07 8.89
N ASP A 379 15.67 0.14 7.57
CA ASP A 379 14.88 1.02 6.70
C ASP A 379 13.39 0.63 6.62
N ILE A 380 13.04 -0.64 6.89
CA ILE A 380 11.66 -1.14 6.90
C ILE A 380 11.24 -1.76 8.25
N ALA A 381 11.99 -1.49 9.32
CA ALA A 381 11.74 -2.08 10.64
C ALA A 381 10.34 -1.76 11.21
N LEU A 382 9.72 -0.66 10.75
CA LEU A 382 8.36 -0.29 11.11
C LEU A 382 7.34 -1.39 10.81
N LEU A 383 7.55 -2.21 9.76
CA LEU A 383 6.62 -3.29 9.40
C LEU A 383 6.44 -4.30 10.54
N TRP A 384 7.51 -4.57 11.30
CA TRP A 384 7.47 -5.47 12.46
C TRP A 384 6.86 -4.83 13.72
N ALA A 385 6.60 -3.52 13.68
CA ALA A 385 5.88 -2.79 14.71
C ALA A 385 4.41 -2.54 14.34
N LEU A 386 3.88 -3.21 13.31
CA LEU A 386 2.46 -3.20 12.95
C LEU A 386 1.77 -4.44 13.52
N SER A 387 0.52 -4.29 13.97
CA SER A 387 -0.26 -5.38 14.55
C SER A 387 -1.67 -5.44 13.96
N ASN A 388 -2.12 -6.65 13.65
CA ASN A 388 -3.52 -6.92 13.29
C ASN A 388 -4.45 -7.08 14.51
N GLN A 389 -3.91 -6.99 15.72
CA GLN A 389 -4.67 -7.10 16.97
C GLN A 389 -5.28 -5.75 17.37
N SER A 390 -6.10 -5.77 18.42
CA SER A 390 -6.61 -4.55 19.08
C SER A 390 -5.63 -4.03 20.11
N ALA A 391 -5.57 -2.70 20.25
CA ALA A 391 -4.84 -2.03 21.29
C ALA A 391 -5.40 -2.40 22.68
N PRO A 392 -4.55 -2.66 23.69
CA PRO A 392 -5.01 -3.01 25.02
C PRO A 392 -5.72 -1.81 25.68
N ALA A 393 -6.94 -2.03 26.17
CA ALA A 393 -7.73 -1.03 26.90
C ALA A 393 -7.27 -0.88 28.36
N ASN A 394 -6.01 -0.48 28.57
CA ASN A 394 -5.35 -0.41 29.88
C ASN A 394 -5.14 1.03 30.40
N GLY A 395 -5.63 2.05 29.66
CA GLY A 395 -5.47 3.46 30.02
C GLY A 395 -4.16 4.10 29.55
N ASN A 396 -3.32 3.37 28.81
CA ASN A 396 -2.15 3.95 28.12
C ASN A 396 -2.58 4.63 26.80
N PRO A 397 -1.74 5.53 26.24
CA PRO A 397 -2.00 6.09 24.92
C PRO A 397 -2.20 4.98 23.87
N PRO A 398 -3.23 5.08 23.01
CA PRO A 398 -3.52 4.04 22.02
C PRO A 398 -2.50 3.99 20.87
N ILE A 399 -1.75 5.08 20.65
CA ILE A 399 -0.70 5.16 19.63
C ILE A 399 0.65 5.31 20.35
N PRO A 400 1.59 4.39 20.14
CA PRO A 400 2.89 4.45 20.79
C PRO A 400 3.73 5.60 20.22
N ALA A 401 4.46 6.31 21.09
CA ALA A 401 5.39 7.37 20.66
C ALA A 401 6.59 6.80 19.87
N LYS A 402 6.99 5.57 20.17
CA LYS A 402 8.04 4.82 19.46
C LYS A 402 7.56 3.39 19.21
N PRO A 403 6.96 3.11 18.04
CA PRO A 403 6.48 1.78 17.70
C PRO A 403 7.57 0.71 17.83
N SER A 404 7.21 -0.45 18.35
CA SER A 404 8.07 -1.64 18.42
C SER A 404 7.22 -2.92 18.40
N PRO A 405 7.81 -4.11 18.23
CA PRO A 405 7.06 -5.36 18.33
C PRO A 405 6.33 -5.56 19.67
N ASP A 406 6.87 -5.00 20.76
CA ASP A 406 6.28 -5.08 22.12
C ASP A 406 5.23 -3.97 22.38
N ASP A 407 5.27 -2.89 21.60
CA ASP A 407 4.34 -1.75 21.68
C ASP A 407 4.00 -1.27 20.24
N PRO A 408 3.17 -2.04 19.52
CA PRO A 408 2.96 -1.85 18.08
C PRO A 408 1.92 -0.77 17.78
N ILE A 409 1.88 -0.34 16.52
CA ILE A 409 0.73 0.36 15.94
C ILE A 409 -0.33 -0.70 15.61
N TYR A 410 -1.49 -0.59 16.23
CA TYR A 410 -2.61 -1.49 16.03
C TYR A 410 -3.44 -1.03 14.83
N LEU A 411 -3.40 -1.80 13.74
CA LEU A 411 -4.14 -1.51 12.51
C LEU A 411 -5.48 -2.24 12.45
N GLY A 412 -5.63 -3.31 13.24
CA GLY A 412 -6.69 -4.30 13.05
C GLY A 412 -6.48 -5.16 11.81
N PRO A 413 -7.32 -6.19 11.59
CA PRO A 413 -7.11 -7.21 10.57
C PRO A 413 -7.13 -6.67 9.14
N GLU A 414 -8.19 -5.98 8.72
CA GLU A 414 -8.35 -5.58 7.30
C GLU A 414 -7.26 -4.58 6.86
N LEU A 415 -6.92 -3.62 7.72
CA LEU A 415 -5.87 -2.65 7.39
C LEU A 415 -4.47 -3.29 7.45
N TYR A 416 -4.23 -4.20 8.39
CA TYR A 416 -2.97 -4.95 8.41
C TYR A 416 -2.81 -5.81 7.16
N ASP A 417 -3.85 -6.56 6.77
CA ASP A 417 -3.82 -7.44 5.61
C ASP A 417 -3.69 -6.63 4.30
N PHE A 418 -4.31 -5.46 4.21
CA PHE A 418 -4.06 -4.53 3.11
C PHE A 418 -2.59 -4.06 3.08
N VAL A 419 -2.05 -3.61 4.21
CA VAL A 419 -0.67 -3.11 4.27
C VAL A 419 0.33 -4.22 3.96
N ILE A 420 0.24 -5.37 4.62
CA ILE A 420 1.22 -6.47 4.50
C ILE A 420 0.96 -7.32 3.25
N GLY A 421 -0.27 -7.80 3.09
CA GLY A 421 -0.61 -8.76 2.04
C GLY A 421 -0.83 -8.13 0.66
N THR A 422 -1.21 -6.86 0.61
CA THR A 422 -1.40 -6.14 -0.67
C THR A 422 -0.26 -5.17 -0.97
N ALA A 423 -0.04 -4.16 -0.13
CA ALA A 423 0.91 -3.08 -0.42
C ALA A 423 2.38 -3.50 -0.29
N VAL A 424 2.79 -4.18 0.79
CA VAL A 424 4.17 -4.67 0.93
C VAL A 424 4.45 -5.77 -0.09
N ASN A 425 3.48 -6.66 -0.33
CA ASN A 425 3.60 -7.69 -1.36
C ASN A 425 3.82 -7.04 -2.74
N SER A 426 3.03 -6.02 -3.10
CA SER A 426 3.11 -5.33 -4.41
C SER A 426 4.49 -4.78 -4.77
N VAL A 427 5.27 -4.42 -3.74
CA VAL A 427 6.62 -3.87 -3.87
C VAL A 427 7.74 -4.86 -3.54
N SER A 428 7.41 -6.09 -3.12
CA SER A 428 8.39 -7.14 -2.80
C SER A 428 8.45 -8.25 -3.87
N ARG A 429 7.41 -8.39 -4.69
CA ARG A 429 7.35 -9.45 -5.70
C ARG A 429 8.10 -9.08 -6.96
N THR A 430 8.94 -9.98 -7.44
CA THR A 430 9.80 -9.81 -8.62
C THR A 430 9.55 -10.92 -9.65
N GLN A 431 9.13 -12.11 -9.24
CA GLN A 431 8.81 -13.22 -10.15
C GLN A 431 7.38 -13.71 -9.96
N ASP A 432 6.76 -14.19 -11.05
CA ASP A 432 5.51 -14.96 -11.01
C ASP A 432 5.72 -16.46 -11.24
N MET A 433 6.77 -16.80 -11.97
CA MET A 433 7.09 -18.19 -12.28
C MET A 433 7.76 -18.85 -11.08
N ASN A 434 7.37 -20.09 -10.79
CA ASN A 434 8.12 -20.91 -9.85
C ASN A 434 9.49 -21.31 -10.42
N ILE A 435 10.36 -21.89 -9.60
CA ILE A 435 11.74 -22.22 -9.99
C ILE A 435 11.79 -23.25 -11.12
N LEU A 436 10.88 -24.23 -11.12
CA LEU A 436 10.80 -25.22 -12.21
C LEU A 436 10.44 -24.54 -13.54
N GLN A 437 9.47 -23.63 -13.54
CA GLN A 437 9.07 -22.85 -14.71
C GLN A 437 10.22 -21.97 -15.21
N GLN A 438 10.90 -21.24 -14.32
CA GLN A 438 12.07 -20.44 -14.68
C GLN A 438 13.18 -21.28 -15.31
N LEU A 439 13.48 -22.47 -14.74
CA LEU A 439 14.44 -23.43 -15.31
C LEU A 439 14.02 -23.89 -16.72
N GLN A 440 12.73 -24.23 -16.91
CA GLN A 440 12.17 -24.63 -18.20
C GLN A 440 12.22 -23.49 -19.23
N SER A 441 12.08 -22.25 -18.78
CA SER A 441 12.23 -21.04 -19.59
C SER A 441 13.68 -20.66 -19.87
N GLY A 442 14.67 -21.42 -19.38
CA GLY A 442 16.08 -21.25 -19.71
C GLY A 442 16.94 -20.55 -18.67
N ILE A 443 16.37 -20.14 -17.53
CA ILE A 443 17.11 -19.54 -16.41
C ILE A 443 18.07 -20.54 -15.79
N ARG A 444 19.30 -20.09 -15.51
CA ARG A 444 20.37 -20.93 -14.93
C ARG A 444 21.08 -20.26 -13.77
N TYR A 445 20.70 -19.05 -13.38
CA TYR A 445 21.19 -18.38 -12.19
C TYR A 445 20.02 -17.88 -11.35
N PHE A 446 19.99 -18.30 -10.08
CA PHE A 446 18.93 -17.94 -9.15
C PHE A 446 19.51 -17.24 -7.93
N ASP A 447 18.96 -16.07 -7.62
CA ASP A 447 19.19 -15.37 -6.36
C ASP A 447 18.18 -15.84 -5.31
N PHE A 448 18.66 -16.60 -4.31
CA PHE A 448 17.88 -17.12 -3.20
C PHE A 448 18.29 -16.45 -1.90
N ARG A 449 17.41 -15.58 -1.41
CA ARG A 449 17.54 -15.00 -0.06
C ARG A 449 16.99 -15.95 0.99
N VAL A 450 17.80 -16.91 1.42
CA VAL A 450 17.38 -17.98 2.35
C VAL A 450 17.55 -17.54 3.80
N TYR A 451 16.56 -17.76 4.64
CA TYR A 451 16.68 -17.56 6.08
C TYR A 451 16.12 -18.74 6.86
N PHE A 452 16.60 -18.90 8.09
CA PHE A 452 16.04 -19.86 9.05
C PHE A 452 14.95 -19.18 9.86
N ASP A 453 13.75 -19.74 9.84
CA ASP A 453 12.62 -19.27 10.63
C ASP A 453 12.45 -20.13 11.88
N SER A 454 12.71 -19.54 13.05
CA SER A 454 12.63 -20.23 14.33
C SER A 454 11.21 -20.55 14.77
N ARG A 455 10.18 -19.91 14.18
CA ARG A 455 8.77 -20.21 14.46
C ARG A 455 8.40 -21.63 14.01
N ASP A 456 8.94 -22.05 12.86
CA ASP A 456 8.64 -23.33 12.22
C ASP A 456 9.85 -24.27 12.20
N ASN A 457 11.00 -23.83 12.74
CA ASN A 457 12.28 -24.54 12.71
C ASN A 457 12.64 -25.02 11.29
N THR A 458 12.45 -24.14 10.29
CA THR A 458 12.52 -24.46 8.86
C THR A 458 13.19 -23.34 8.06
N PHE A 459 13.81 -23.67 6.92
CA PHE A 459 14.39 -22.69 5.99
C PHE A 459 13.35 -22.23 4.96
N TYR A 460 13.22 -20.92 4.81
CA TYR A 460 12.38 -20.28 3.80
C TYR A 460 13.22 -19.30 2.97
N THR A 461 12.72 -18.87 1.82
CA THR A 461 13.22 -17.66 1.16
C THR A 461 12.51 -16.42 1.68
N GLN A 462 13.03 -15.22 1.41
CA GLN A 462 12.38 -13.97 1.81
C GLN A 462 12.64 -12.81 0.84
N HIS A 463 11.74 -11.85 0.85
CA HIS A 463 11.99 -10.48 0.43
C HIS A 463 11.07 -9.57 1.28
N ALA A 464 11.54 -9.22 2.48
CA ALA A 464 10.76 -8.69 3.61
C ALA A 464 9.69 -9.68 4.12
N LEU A 465 8.80 -10.14 3.23
CA LEU A 465 7.84 -11.21 3.41
C LEU A 465 8.50 -12.60 3.28
N ARG A 466 7.93 -13.59 3.94
CA ARG A 466 8.30 -15.00 3.85
C ARG A 466 7.85 -15.56 2.50
N GLY A 467 8.79 -16.15 1.76
CA GLY A 467 8.54 -16.91 0.53
C GLY A 467 8.41 -18.42 0.77
N PRO A 468 8.51 -19.22 -0.30
CA PRO A 468 8.43 -20.67 -0.23
C PRO A 468 9.47 -21.31 0.70
N ALA A 469 9.16 -22.50 1.21
CA ALA A 469 10.15 -23.30 1.93
C ALA A 469 11.30 -23.65 0.98
N PHE A 470 12.54 -23.58 1.46
CA PHE A 470 13.70 -23.86 0.62
C PHE A 470 13.73 -25.33 0.15
N SER A 471 13.11 -26.24 0.90
CA SER A 471 12.87 -27.63 0.45
C SER A 471 12.04 -27.71 -0.82
N ASP A 472 11.04 -26.84 -1.00
CA ASP A 472 10.18 -26.85 -2.19
C ASP A 472 10.94 -26.36 -3.41
N ILE A 473 11.83 -25.39 -3.22
CA ILE A 473 12.77 -24.92 -4.25
C ILE A 473 13.73 -26.04 -4.67
N LEU A 474 14.33 -26.73 -3.70
CA LEU A 474 15.24 -27.86 -3.97
C LEU A 474 14.52 -29.01 -4.67
N SER A 475 13.27 -29.30 -4.31
CA SER A 475 12.41 -30.29 -4.97
C SER A 475 12.14 -29.93 -6.44
N GLN A 476 11.90 -28.65 -6.74
CA GLN A 476 11.73 -28.16 -8.11
C GLN A 476 13.03 -28.31 -8.93
N ILE A 477 14.19 -27.99 -8.35
CA ILE A 477 15.50 -28.19 -8.99
C ILE A 477 15.75 -29.69 -9.24
N GLN A 478 15.47 -30.54 -8.25
CA GLN A 478 15.57 -32.00 -8.38
C GLN A 478 14.70 -32.50 -9.54
N THR A 479 13.44 -32.04 -9.60
CA THR A 479 12.49 -32.39 -10.67
C THR A 479 13.05 -32.06 -12.05
N PHE A 480 13.65 -30.87 -12.21
CA PHE A 480 14.31 -30.48 -13.46
C PHE A 480 15.51 -31.39 -13.80
N ILE A 481 16.37 -31.70 -12.83
CA ILE A 481 17.52 -32.59 -13.03
C ILE A 481 17.07 -33.99 -13.45
N THR A 482 16.08 -34.55 -12.77
CA THR A 482 15.53 -35.88 -13.06
C THR A 482 14.85 -35.96 -14.42
N ALA A 483 14.20 -34.87 -14.86
CA ALA A 483 13.62 -34.78 -16.19
C ALA A 483 14.67 -34.66 -17.31
N ASN A 484 15.91 -34.26 -16.96
CA ASN A 484 16.99 -33.97 -17.90
C ASN A 484 18.32 -34.69 -17.55
N PRO A 485 18.33 -36.02 -17.30
CA PRO A 485 19.44 -36.70 -16.63
C PRO A 485 20.76 -36.72 -17.43
N SER A 486 20.70 -36.51 -18.75
CA SER A 486 21.86 -36.48 -19.65
C SER A 486 22.08 -35.12 -20.31
N SER A 487 21.42 -34.08 -19.79
CA SER A 487 21.66 -32.70 -20.25
C SER A 487 22.91 -32.14 -19.56
N GLY A 488 23.73 -31.40 -20.28
CA GLY A 488 24.90 -30.69 -19.75
C GLY A 488 24.54 -29.35 -19.12
N GLU A 489 23.46 -29.27 -18.34
CA GLU A 489 23.03 -28.00 -17.75
C GLU A 489 23.85 -27.67 -16.50
N LEU A 490 24.18 -26.39 -16.33
CA LEU A 490 24.83 -25.88 -15.13
C LEU A 490 23.93 -24.81 -14.51
N ILE A 491 23.52 -25.05 -13.27
CA ILE A 491 22.63 -24.19 -12.50
C ILE A 491 23.44 -23.56 -11.37
N PHE A 492 23.34 -22.25 -11.22
CA PHE A 492 23.89 -21.50 -10.09
C PHE A 492 22.76 -21.15 -9.13
N ALA A 493 22.91 -21.56 -7.87
CA ALA A 493 21.98 -21.25 -6.79
C ALA A 493 22.73 -20.37 -5.78
N TYR A 494 22.56 -19.06 -5.90
CA TYR A 494 23.19 -18.07 -5.05
C TYR A 494 22.39 -17.91 -3.76
N ILE A 495 22.99 -18.24 -2.61
CA ILE A 495 22.37 -18.15 -1.29
C ILE A 495 22.96 -16.93 -0.58
N SER A 496 22.13 -15.97 -0.24
CA SER A 496 22.54 -14.68 0.34
C SER A 496 21.51 -14.15 1.33
N HIS A 497 21.83 -13.01 1.99
CA HIS A 497 20.91 -12.30 2.90
C HIS A 497 20.32 -13.22 3.98
N THR A 498 21.15 -14.09 4.52
CA THR A 498 20.73 -15.08 5.50
C THR A 498 20.85 -14.53 6.93
N ASN A 499 20.17 -15.18 7.88
CA ASN A 499 20.31 -14.91 9.31
C ASN A 499 21.20 -15.94 10.03
N LEU A 500 21.92 -16.80 9.30
CA LEU A 500 22.60 -17.98 9.88
C LEU A 500 23.78 -17.63 10.80
N LYS A 501 24.32 -16.41 10.71
CA LYS A 501 25.27 -15.91 11.71
C LYS A 501 24.70 -15.96 13.13
N GLY A 502 23.40 -15.73 13.29
CA GLY A 502 22.68 -15.86 14.56
C GLY A 502 22.28 -17.28 14.92
N TYR A 503 22.40 -18.22 13.99
CA TYR A 503 21.98 -19.62 14.10
C TYR A 503 23.08 -20.58 13.58
N PRO A 504 24.28 -20.59 14.18
CA PRO A 504 25.43 -21.32 13.67
C PRO A 504 25.19 -22.84 13.53
N GLU A 505 24.33 -23.42 14.35
CA GLU A 505 23.91 -24.83 14.27
C GLU A 505 23.10 -25.14 13.00
N GLN A 506 22.50 -24.13 12.38
CA GLN A 506 21.70 -24.27 11.16
C GLN A 506 22.56 -24.24 9.88
N VAL A 507 23.81 -23.77 9.96
CA VAL A 507 24.76 -23.82 8.83
C VAL A 507 24.96 -25.26 8.31
N PRO A 508 25.39 -26.25 9.13
CA PRO A 508 25.47 -27.63 8.65
C PRO A 508 24.10 -28.25 8.32
N ALA A 509 23.02 -27.79 8.95
CA ALA A 509 21.66 -28.27 8.66
C ALA A 509 21.21 -27.89 7.25
N LEU A 510 21.53 -26.67 6.77
CA LEU A 510 21.22 -26.23 5.41
C LEU A 510 21.98 -27.05 4.36
N ALA A 511 23.28 -27.31 4.57
CA ALA A 511 24.05 -28.18 3.68
C ALA A 511 23.49 -29.62 3.64
N LYS A 512 23.06 -30.14 4.80
CA LYS A 512 22.39 -31.45 4.88
C LYS A 512 21.07 -31.46 4.12
N LEU A 513 20.29 -30.38 4.19
CA LEU A 513 19.04 -30.23 3.44
C LEU A 513 19.30 -30.23 1.93
N VAL A 514 20.32 -29.51 1.45
CA VAL A 514 20.71 -29.56 0.03
C VAL A 514 21.03 -30.99 -0.42
N ASN A 515 21.86 -31.70 0.35
CA ASN A 515 22.25 -33.09 0.06
C ASN A 515 21.09 -34.09 0.13
N SER A 516 19.99 -33.78 0.82
CA SER A 516 18.82 -34.68 0.84
C SER A 516 17.98 -34.61 -0.44
N TYR A 517 18.12 -33.54 -1.23
CA TYR A 517 17.38 -33.36 -2.49
C TYR A 517 18.28 -33.51 -3.72
N ILE A 518 19.49 -32.95 -3.70
CA ILE A 518 20.38 -32.98 -4.85
C ILE A 518 21.44 -34.06 -4.62
N ALA A 519 21.47 -35.07 -5.48
CA ALA A 519 22.43 -36.16 -5.37
C ALA A 519 23.87 -35.62 -5.48
N PRO A 520 24.87 -36.20 -4.78
CA PRO A 520 26.26 -35.75 -4.87
C PRO A 520 26.81 -35.73 -6.31
N GLY A 521 26.33 -36.65 -7.16
CA GLY A 521 26.66 -36.68 -8.59
C GLY A 521 26.12 -35.51 -9.40
N ASN A 522 25.19 -34.71 -8.87
CA ASN A 522 24.61 -33.53 -9.48
C ASN A 522 25.04 -32.22 -8.81
N ILE A 523 25.91 -32.28 -7.80
CA ILE A 523 26.48 -31.10 -7.15
C ILE A 523 27.87 -30.84 -7.72
N TYR A 524 28.16 -29.59 -8.03
CA TYR A 524 29.51 -29.11 -8.26
C TYR A 524 29.90 -28.16 -7.12
N PHE A 525 30.96 -28.50 -6.41
CA PHE A 525 31.44 -27.79 -5.23
C PHE A 525 32.94 -27.54 -5.34
N GLN A 526 33.36 -26.34 -4.93
CA GLN A 526 34.77 -25.99 -4.80
C GLN A 526 35.10 -25.74 -3.32
N PRO A 527 36.04 -26.49 -2.73
CA PRO A 527 36.43 -26.27 -1.34
C PRO A 527 37.14 -24.93 -1.18
N THR A 528 36.95 -24.32 -0.02
CA THR A 528 37.77 -23.18 0.39
C THR A 528 39.24 -23.61 0.49
N PRO A 529 40.21 -22.83 -0.04
CA PRO A 529 41.63 -23.13 0.13
C PRO A 529 42.04 -23.24 1.60
N ALA A 530 43.03 -24.09 1.89
CA ALA A 530 43.53 -24.29 3.26
C ALA A 530 43.99 -22.94 3.87
N GLY A 531 43.36 -22.53 4.98
CA GLY A 531 43.63 -21.26 5.65
C GLY A 531 42.85 -20.04 5.11
N GLY A 532 42.00 -20.21 4.09
CA GLY A 532 41.12 -19.17 3.56
C GLY A 532 39.69 -19.23 4.11
N SER A 533 38.94 -18.14 3.94
CA SER A 533 37.49 -18.06 4.21
C SER A 533 36.62 -18.10 2.94
N SER A 534 37.22 -18.04 1.74
CA SER A 534 36.51 -18.07 0.47
C SER A 534 37.28 -18.71 -0.68
N PHE A 535 36.55 -19.22 -1.66
CA PHE A 535 37.02 -19.67 -2.96
C PHE A 535 37.01 -18.50 -3.96
N ASP A 536 38.11 -18.36 -4.72
CA ASP A 536 38.20 -17.38 -5.82
C ASP A 536 37.40 -17.87 -7.04
N PHE A 537 36.17 -17.37 -7.19
CA PHE A 537 35.29 -17.74 -8.28
C PHE A 537 35.84 -17.36 -9.66
N GLN A 538 36.65 -16.30 -9.76
CA GLN A 538 37.21 -15.83 -11.02
C GLN A 538 38.16 -16.86 -11.65
N SER A 539 38.75 -17.74 -10.83
CA SER A 539 39.59 -18.85 -11.29
C SER A 539 38.85 -19.84 -12.22
N LEU A 540 37.52 -19.89 -12.18
CA LEU A 540 36.69 -20.74 -13.03
C LEU A 540 36.53 -20.20 -14.46
N ALA A 541 36.98 -18.99 -14.77
CA ALA A 541 36.78 -18.36 -16.08
C ALA A 541 37.28 -19.21 -17.26
N GLY A 542 38.41 -19.90 -17.08
CA GLY A 542 39.00 -20.78 -18.09
C GLY A 542 38.43 -22.21 -18.11
N THR A 543 37.64 -22.58 -17.10
CA THR A 543 37.03 -23.91 -17.00
C THR A 543 35.88 -24.02 -18.01
N THR A 544 35.90 -25.06 -18.83
CA THR A 544 34.82 -25.30 -19.80
C THR A 544 33.58 -25.81 -19.11
N VAL A 545 32.41 -25.49 -19.66
CA VAL A 545 31.12 -26.01 -19.15
C VAL A 545 31.15 -27.54 -19.06
N ARG A 546 31.69 -28.23 -20.09
CA ARG A 546 31.85 -29.68 -20.10
C ARG A 546 32.69 -30.22 -18.94
N ALA A 547 33.74 -29.51 -18.54
CA ALA A 547 34.61 -29.95 -17.44
C ALA A 547 33.87 -29.95 -16.09
N ILE A 548 32.85 -29.08 -15.95
CA ILE A 548 32.01 -28.99 -14.76
C ILE A 548 30.87 -30.00 -14.84
N THR A 549 30.12 -29.99 -15.94
CA THR A 549 28.89 -30.78 -16.10
C THR A 549 29.19 -32.27 -16.21
N ALA A 550 30.29 -32.64 -16.86
CA ALA A 550 30.68 -34.02 -17.13
C ALA A 550 29.54 -34.86 -17.76
N GLY A 551 28.69 -34.23 -18.59
CA GLY A 551 27.58 -34.89 -19.29
C GLY A 551 26.30 -35.11 -18.45
N ALA A 552 26.20 -34.50 -17.28
CA ALA A 552 25.00 -34.51 -16.44
C ALA A 552 24.69 -33.11 -15.88
N PRO A 553 23.45 -32.84 -15.45
CA PRO A 553 23.12 -31.57 -14.82
C PRO A 553 23.94 -31.36 -13.54
N LYS A 554 24.45 -30.15 -13.35
CA LYS A 554 25.14 -29.74 -12.13
C LYS A 554 24.50 -28.52 -11.52
N VAL A 555 24.42 -28.51 -10.19
CA VAL A 555 24.08 -27.34 -9.40
C VAL A 555 25.31 -26.91 -8.62
N MET A 556 25.66 -25.64 -8.73
CA MET A 556 26.66 -24.99 -7.90
C MET A 556 25.95 -24.06 -6.92
N PHE A 557 25.88 -24.48 -5.66
CA PHE A 557 25.39 -23.63 -4.58
C PHE A 557 26.50 -22.68 -4.14
N LEU A 558 26.19 -21.39 -4.05
CA LEU A 558 27.13 -20.33 -3.69
C LEU A 558 26.69 -19.70 -2.37
N ASN A 559 27.59 -19.54 -1.42
CA ASN A 559 27.35 -18.81 -0.18
C ASN A 559 27.87 -17.37 -0.34
N GLY A 560 26.95 -16.44 -0.61
CA GLY A 560 27.22 -15.01 -0.70
C GLY A 560 27.60 -14.37 0.64
N ASP A 561 27.17 -14.98 1.76
CA ASP A 561 27.45 -14.50 3.12
C ASP A 561 28.75 -15.11 3.71
N TYR A 562 29.67 -15.56 2.86
CA TYR A 562 30.90 -16.25 3.28
C TYR A 562 31.78 -15.47 4.27
N ALA A 563 31.65 -14.14 4.31
CA ALA A 563 32.34 -13.29 5.27
C ALA A 563 31.78 -13.43 6.70
N GLN A 564 30.54 -13.92 6.84
CA GLN A 564 29.85 -14.11 8.12
C GLN A 564 29.97 -15.54 8.66
N PHE A 565 29.89 -16.54 7.78
CA PHE A 565 30.01 -17.97 8.11
C PHE A 565 30.43 -18.77 6.86
N THR A 566 30.93 -19.99 7.06
CA THR A 566 31.40 -20.84 5.95
C THR A 566 30.82 -22.24 6.04
N PHE A 567 30.60 -22.86 4.88
CA PHE A 567 30.25 -24.28 4.75
C PHE A 567 31.51 -25.12 4.54
N ALA A 568 31.54 -26.32 5.12
CA ALA A 568 32.67 -27.24 4.99
C ALA A 568 32.68 -27.96 3.63
N ASP A 569 31.50 -28.27 3.11
CA ASP A 569 31.28 -28.97 1.85
C ASP A 569 29.97 -28.49 1.21
N THR A 570 29.64 -29.03 0.03
CA THR A 570 28.33 -28.87 -0.66
C THR A 570 28.05 -27.48 -1.23
N ILE A 571 28.24 -26.43 -0.44
CA ILE A 571 27.97 -25.02 -0.78
C ILE A 571 29.30 -24.28 -0.84
N THR A 572 29.64 -23.74 -2.01
CA THR A 572 30.92 -23.06 -2.24
C THR A 572 30.92 -21.68 -1.58
N ASN A 573 31.90 -21.40 -0.71
CA ASN A 573 32.03 -20.12 -0.02
C ASN A 573 32.60 -19.04 -0.96
N THR A 574 31.74 -18.25 -1.61
CA THR A 574 32.19 -17.25 -2.58
C THR A 574 31.08 -16.26 -2.93
N GLY A 575 31.45 -15.03 -3.27
CA GLY A 575 30.54 -14.01 -3.79
C GLY A 575 30.07 -14.27 -5.22
N GLY A 576 30.66 -15.24 -5.92
CA GLY A 576 30.24 -15.61 -7.28
C GLY A 576 30.70 -14.61 -8.34
N TYR A 577 29.78 -14.23 -9.23
CA TYR A 577 30.06 -13.24 -10.28
C TYR A 577 30.35 -11.87 -9.66
N ALA A 578 31.37 -11.19 -10.16
CA ALA A 578 31.61 -9.81 -9.76
C ALA A 578 30.51 -8.91 -10.36
N SER A 579 30.10 -7.87 -9.64
CA SER A 579 29.04 -6.96 -10.08
C SER A 579 29.40 -5.52 -9.71
N LEU A 580 28.62 -4.57 -10.24
CA LEU A 580 28.58 -3.22 -9.69
C LEU A 580 28.14 -3.29 -8.22
N GLU A 581 28.82 -2.55 -7.32
CA GLU A 581 28.43 -2.50 -5.90
C GLU A 581 26.99 -1.99 -5.75
N SER A 582 26.20 -2.65 -4.90
CA SER A 582 24.78 -2.36 -4.66
C SER A 582 24.49 -1.01 -3.99
N LYS A 583 25.51 -0.17 -3.76
CA LYS A 583 25.38 1.11 -3.05
C LYS A 583 24.77 2.23 -3.91
N ASN A 584 24.68 2.03 -5.23
CA ASN A 584 24.07 2.99 -6.12
C ASN A 584 22.66 2.51 -6.48
N GLU A 585 21.67 3.08 -5.79
CA GLU A 585 20.27 2.88 -6.14
C GLU A 585 20.03 3.38 -7.57
N ARG A 586 19.25 2.60 -8.33
CA ARG A 586 18.97 2.83 -9.74
C ARG A 586 17.47 2.90 -9.93
N TYR A 587 16.97 4.09 -10.20
CA TYR A 587 15.54 4.37 -10.27
C TYR A 587 15.04 4.51 -11.71
N THR A 588 15.93 4.85 -12.65
CA THR A 588 15.59 4.97 -14.08
C THR A 588 16.39 4.01 -14.96
N VAL A 589 15.78 3.63 -16.10
CA VAL A 589 16.43 2.80 -17.13
C VAL A 589 17.73 3.43 -17.65
N SER A 590 17.74 4.76 -17.81
CA SER A 590 18.92 5.49 -18.30
C SER A 590 20.08 5.45 -17.30
N GLU A 591 19.80 5.65 -16.01
CA GLU A 591 20.82 5.53 -14.96
C GLU A 591 21.36 4.12 -14.87
N MET A 592 20.48 3.11 -14.85
CA MET A 592 20.88 1.71 -14.85
C MET A 592 21.77 1.36 -16.04
N ALA A 593 21.35 1.71 -17.27
CA ALA A 593 22.12 1.44 -18.48
C ALA A 593 23.47 2.17 -18.48
N SER A 594 23.52 3.41 -18.02
CA SER A 594 24.75 4.20 -17.91
C SER A 594 25.72 3.59 -16.91
N GLN A 595 25.25 3.27 -15.70
CA GLN A 595 26.09 2.72 -14.63
C GLN A 595 26.62 1.33 -14.99
N GLU A 596 25.76 0.43 -15.48
CA GLU A 596 26.19 -0.90 -15.93
C GLU A 596 27.15 -0.80 -17.13
N GLY A 597 26.88 0.10 -18.08
CA GLY A 597 27.76 0.35 -19.22
C GLY A 597 29.15 0.85 -18.81
N GLN A 598 29.23 1.77 -17.85
CA GLN A 598 30.50 2.26 -17.30
C GLN A 598 31.24 1.16 -16.52
N ALA A 599 30.52 0.39 -15.70
CA ALA A 599 31.08 -0.71 -14.94
C ALA A 599 31.69 -1.76 -15.87
N LEU A 600 31.00 -2.14 -16.95
CA LEU A 600 31.52 -3.07 -17.96
C LEU A 600 32.77 -2.55 -18.68
N GLN A 601 32.84 -1.26 -18.96
CA GLN A 601 34.01 -0.65 -19.60
C GLN A 601 35.23 -0.67 -18.66
N ALA A 602 35.02 -0.35 -17.39
CA ALA A 602 36.06 -0.36 -16.36
C ALA A 602 36.46 -1.78 -15.90
N ASN A 603 35.59 -2.78 -16.10
CA ASN A 603 35.78 -4.13 -15.62
C ASN A 603 37.02 -4.82 -16.25
N THR A 604 37.81 -5.45 -15.38
CA THR A 604 38.98 -6.29 -15.71
C THR A 604 38.78 -7.76 -15.35
N LEU A 605 37.73 -8.10 -14.60
CA LEU A 605 37.42 -9.44 -14.14
C LEU A 605 36.67 -10.26 -15.21
N PRO A 606 37.00 -11.54 -15.38
CA PRO A 606 36.46 -12.37 -16.46
C PRO A 606 35.07 -12.96 -16.22
N LEU A 607 34.58 -12.98 -14.96
CA LEU A 607 33.22 -13.43 -14.62
C LEU A 607 32.46 -12.29 -13.97
N TRP A 608 31.60 -11.65 -14.77
CA TRP A 608 30.88 -10.43 -14.40
C TRP A 608 29.37 -10.54 -14.61
N GLN A 609 28.61 -9.93 -13.69
CA GLN A 609 27.17 -9.83 -13.70
C GLN A 609 26.73 -8.42 -14.07
N VAL A 610 25.77 -8.32 -14.99
CA VAL A 610 24.92 -7.15 -15.18
C VAL A 610 23.64 -7.37 -14.38
N SER A 611 23.36 -6.48 -13.43
CA SER A 611 22.09 -6.50 -12.69
C SER A 611 21.10 -5.56 -13.35
N TRP A 612 20.19 -6.12 -14.13
CA TRP A 612 19.14 -5.39 -14.85
C TRP A 612 17.88 -5.27 -14.00
N SER A 613 18.06 -4.63 -12.86
CA SER A 613 17.09 -4.49 -11.77
C SER A 613 16.97 -3.02 -11.37
N LEU A 614 15.74 -2.52 -11.21
CA LEU A 614 15.46 -1.14 -10.80
C LEU A 614 14.85 -1.15 -9.39
N GLY A 615 15.36 -0.28 -8.53
CA GLY A 615 14.71 0.02 -7.26
C GLY A 615 13.47 0.87 -7.49
N ALA A 616 12.42 0.65 -6.70
CA ALA A 616 11.33 1.60 -6.57
C ALA A 616 11.76 2.69 -5.57
N ASP A 617 11.67 3.96 -5.96
CA ASP A 617 11.83 5.06 -5.01
C ASP A 617 10.58 5.18 -4.11
N THR A 618 10.73 5.92 -3.01
CA THR A 618 9.63 6.17 -2.06
C THR A 618 8.39 6.74 -2.75
N ALA A 619 8.58 7.63 -3.72
CA ALA A 619 7.47 8.26 -4.44
C ALA A 619 6.66 7.22 -5.24
N THR A 620 7.34 6.26 -5.87
CA THR A 620 6.71 5.20 -6.67
C THR A 620 5.99 4.19 -5.78
N ILE A 621 6.57 3.85 -4.62
CA ILE A 621 5.91 3.00 -3.61
C ILE A 621 4.62 3.68 -3.12
N VAL A 622 4.70 4.95 -2.72
CA VAL A 622 3.53 5.73 -2.28
C VAL A 622 2.48 5.78 -3.39
N GLN A 623 2.88 6.07 -4.64
CA GLN A 623 1.97 6.09 -5.77
C GLN A 623 1.28 4.74 -6.01
N ASN A 624 2.00 3.62 -5.86
CA ASN A 624 1.40 2.29 -5.98
C ASN A 624 0.33 2.04 -4.91
N ILE A 625 0.62 2.33 -3.65
CA ILE A 625 -0.34 2.20 -2.54
C ILE A 625 -1.59 3.04 -2.83
N LEU A 626 -1.39 4.27 -3.27
CA LEU A 626 -2.46 5.19 -3.63
C LEU A 626 -3.33 4.64 -4.77
N VAL A 627 -2.73 4.05 -5.80
CA VAL A 627 -3.48 3.39 -6.89
C VAL A 627 -4.28 2.21 -6.38
N LEU A 628 -3.71 1.38 -5.50
CA LEU A 628 -4.42 0.25 -4.88
C LEU A 628 -5.66 0.72 -4.10
N LEU A 629 -5.60 1.87 -3.41
CA LEU A 629 -6.75 2.47 -2.72
C LEU A 629 -7.88 2.92 -3.67
N THR A 630 -7.58 3.10 -4.97
CA THR A 630 -8.60 3.40 -5.99
C THR A 630 -9.30 2.16 -6.56
N GLY A 631 -8.93 0.95 -6.11
CA GLY A 631 -9.46 -0.31 -6.62
C GLY A 631 -8.79 -0.82 -7.89
N VAL A 632 -7.71 -0.19 -8.31
CA VAL A 632 -6.90 -0.64 -9.44
C VAL A 632 -5.81 -1.59 -8.92
N ASN A 633 -5.82 -2.82 -9.42
CA ASN A 633 -4.75 -3.78 -9.15
C ASN A 633 -3.52 -3.45 -9.99
N GLN A 634 -2.42 -3.06 -9.34
CA GLN A 634 -1.16 -2.72 -10.00
C GLN A 634 0.03 -3.17 -9.16
N TRP A 635 1.05 -3.75 -9.79
CA TRP A 635 2.28 -4.21 -9.14
C TRP A 635 3.44 -3.30 -9.55
N CYS A 636 3.92 -2.48 -8.62
CA CYS A 636 4.94 -1.46 -8.85
C CYS A 636 6.17 -2.01 -9.58
N LEU A 637 6.76 -3.08 -9.04
CA LEU A 637 7.98 -3.67 -9.61
C LEU A 637 7.73 -4.30 -10.98
N GLN A 638 6.53 -4.81 -11.23
CA GLN A 638 6.17 -5.34 -12.54
C GLN A 638 6.17 -4.23 -13.60
N ASP A 639 5.58 -3.07 -13.31
CA ASP A 639 5.52 -1.98 -14.27
C ASP A 639 6.92 -1.39 -14.56
N ILE A 640 7.74 -1.24 -13.51
CA ILE A 640 9.12 -0.78 -13.64
C ILE A 640 9.94 -1.79 -14.46
N ALA A 641 9.82 -3.09 -14.15
CA ALA A 641 10.52 -4.15 -14.87
C ALA A 641 10.09 -4.22 -16.35
N THR A 642 8.83 -3.91 -16.68
CA THR A 642 8.36 -3.83 -18.07
C THR A 642 9.17 -2.79 -18.85
N GLY A 643 9.35 -1.59 -18.28
CA GLY A 643 10.13 -0.52 -18.90
C GLY A 643 11.61 -0.88 -19.03
N ALA A 644 12.19 -1.50 -18.00
CA ALA A 644 13.56 -1.99 -18.02
C ALA A 644 13.79 -3.05 -19.10
N ASN A 645 12.95 -4.08 -19.16
CA ASN A 645 13.10 -5.20 -20.10
C ASN A 645 12.98 -4.75 -21.56
N ALA A 646 12.13 -3.77 -21.86
CA ALA A 646 12.02 -3.21 -23.20
C ALA A 646 13.33 -2.58 -23.72
N ALA A 647 14.19 -2.06 -22.82
CA ALA A 647 15.47 -1.47 -23.16
C ALA A 647 16.64 -2.48 -23.15
N LEU A 648 16.46 -3.66 -22.56
CA LEU A 648 17.52 -4.65 -22.37
C LEU A 648 18.15 -5.08 -23.70
N ALA A 649 17.33 -5.36 -24.72
CA ALA A 649 17.84 -5.81 -26.02
C ALA A 649 18.79 -4.78 -26.67
N GLY A 650 18.49 -3.48 -26.53
CA GLY A 650 19.33 -2.40 -27.01
C GLY A 650 20.67 -2.34 -26.26
N PHE A 651 20.62 -2.46 -24.93
CA PHE A 651 21.80 -2.52 -24.09
C PHE A 651 22.70 -3.71 -24.42
N LEU A 652 22.12 -4.91 -24.52
CA LEU A 652 22.85 -6.13 -24.89
C LEU A 652 23.43 -6.04 -26.31
N GLY A 653 22.73 -5.41 -27.25
CA GLY A 653 23.28 -5.16 -28.59
C GLY A 653 24.52 -4.25 -28.58
N GLN A 654 24.58 -3.29 -27.65
CA GLN A 654 25.71 -2.38 -27.52
C GLN A 654 26.92 -3.02 -26.81
N TYR A 655 26.67 -3.82 -25.77
CA TYR A 655 27.73 -4.33 -24.87
C TYR A 655 28.00 -5.83 -24.96
N GLY A 656 27.17 -6.58 -25.69
CA GLY A 656 27.10 -8.03 -25.62
C GLY A 656 27.51 -8.80 -26.87
N GLY A 657 28.10 -8.15 -27.87
CA GLY A 657 28.75 -8.85 -28.99
C GLY A 657 29.93 -9.74 -28.55
N ALA A 658 30.67 -10.31 -29.51
CA ALA A 658 31.79 -11.23 -29.24
C ALA A 658 32.90 -10.68 -28.32
N SER A 659 32.94 -9.36 -28.08
CA SER A 659 33.83 -8.66 -27.16
C SER A 659 33.20 -8.29 -25.80
N GLY A 660 31.96 -8.71 -25.54
CA GLY A 660 31.20 -8.33 -24.35
C GLY A 660 31.76 -8.97 -23.08
N LYS A 661 32.06 -8.15 -22.08
CA LYS A 661 32.77 -8.52 -20.84
C LYS A 661 31.86 -8.99 -19.68
N PHE A 662 30.63 -9.40 -19.95
CA PHE A 662 29.71 -9.96 -18.93
C PHE A 662 29.39 -11.42 -19.19
N ASN A 663 28.87 -12.11 -18.19
CA ASN A 663 28.57 -13.54 -18.23
C ASN A 663 27.19 -13.85 -17.67
N LEU A 664 26.69 -13.01 -16.78
CA LEU A 664 25.37 -13.15 -16.17
C LEU A 664 24.59 -11.86 -16.40
N VAL A 665 23.32 -12.01 -16.74
CA VAL A 665 22.34 -10.92 -16.71
C VAL A 665 21.19 -11.36 -15.81
N THR A 666 20.97 -10.65 -14.70
CA THR A 666 19.81 -10.87 -13.82
C THR A 666 18.75 -9.82 -14.10
N VAL A 667 17.49 -10.23 -14.21
CA VAL A 667 16.34 -9.32 -14.37
C VAL A 667 15.43 -9.37 -13.15
N ASP A 668 14.74 -8.25 -12.86
CA ASP A 668 13.71 -8.21 -11.83
C ASP A 668 12.53 -9.08 -12.20
N TRP A 669 12.04 -9.06 -13.44
CA TRP A 669 10.89 -9.86 -13.86
C TRP A 669 11.18 -10.58 -15.16
N LEU A 670 11.01 -11.91 -15.18
CA LEU A 670 11.39 -12.73 -16.31
C LEU A 670 10.58 -12.48 -17.59
N GLU A 671 9.28 -12.20 -17.46
CA GLU A 671 8.35 -12.12 -18.60
C GLU A 671 7.62 -10.78 -18.69
N LEU A 672 8.23 -9.79 -19.35
CA LEU A 672 7.54 -8.53 -19.70
C LEU A 672 8.08 -7.96 -21.02
N GLY A 673 7.18 -7.70 -21.98
CA GLY A 673 7.36 -6.72 -23.07
C GLY A 673 8.42 -7.03 -24.14
N GLY A 674 8.15 -8.01 -25.03
CA GLY A 674 8.93 -8.20 -26.26
C GLY A 674 8.39 -9.30 -27.16
N THR A 675 8.79 -9.31 -28.44
CA THR A 675 8.54 -10.46 -29.36
C THR A 675 9.41 -11.68 -29.05
N THR A 676 10.43 -11.50 -28.21
CA THR A 676 11.47 -12.47 -27.83
C THR A 676 11.68 -12.35 -26.33
N SER A 677 11.74 -13.46 -25.60
CA SER A 677 11.89 -13.45 -24.14
C SER A 677 13.33 -13.11 -23.70
N VAL A 678 13.50 -12.67 -22.45
CA VAL A 678 14.83 -12.38 -21.86
C VAL A 678 15.78 -13.59 -21.98
N PRO A 679 15.37 -14.83 -21.66
CA PRO A 679 16.20 -16.01 -21.91
C PRO A 679 16.57 -16.20 -23.37
N GLU A 680 15.63 -16.05 -24.31
CA GLU A 680 15.93 -16.20 -25.74
C GLU A 680 16.95 -15.18 -26.23
N LEU A 681 16.87 -13.93 -25.74
CA LEU A 681 17.83 -12.88 -26.05
C LEU A 681 19.24 -13.27 -25.56
N ILE A 682 19.38 -13.65 -24.29
CA ILE A 682 20.68 -13.92 -23.67
C ILE A 682 21.27 -15.24 -24.18
N VAL A 683 20.46 -16.29 -24.29
CA VAL A 683 20.89 -17.59 -24.81
C VAL A 683 21.37 -17.47 -26.25
N GLY A 684 20.70 -16.66 -27.08
CA GLY A 684 21.08 -16.41 -28.46
C GLY A 684 22.42 -15.66 -28.66
N MET A 685 23.06 -15.21 -27.58
CA MET A 685 24.38 -14.56 -27.62
C MET A 685 25.54 -15.54 -27.49
N ASN A 686 25.26 -16.79 -27.15
CA ASN A 686 26.23 -17.88 -27.14
C ASN A 686 26.26 -18.59 -28.50
#